data_AF-A0A8H5S5T7-F1
#
_entry.id   AF-A0A8H5S5T7-F1
#
_cell.length_a   1.000
_cell.length_b   1.000
_cell.length_c   1.000
_cell.angle_alpha   90.00
_cell.angle_beta   90.00
_cell.angle_gamma   90.00
#
_symmetry.space_group_name_H-M   'P 1'
#
loop_
_entity.id
_entity.type
_entity.pdbx_description
1 polymer ?
#
loop_
_entity_poly.entity_id
_entity_poly.type
_entity_poly.pdbx_seq_one_letter_code
_entity_poly.pdbx_strand_id
1 'polypeptide(L)'
;MDAQQEASRVLNFEQLDLILSFIPDPAGAKVLRDQFVSACRNVEGKEDDANALHRSAESQSDLLQAQLKELEIERKAFDEQKKLEIDKLKSEQAKLENLARTLDERFQDLTTNVGQMAGNVNDCQKAVAEKLEGLGDVISARASGRENNVNQSLRDLLASAGKNAEGLSTMYDRSTVLATHMESVKDAQKRIESSIKDGVTMQGIKDQIAPLDGLVTTIKNVVERLPTIESFNTKFAQVGGFTQEIRELHGRVNSLVRENEDLKNQNKNLTTERDAARNLSEQARTALEELDDDLKQKMSEIEELRNQTDSKIEDLHKVNDDLRDRLIGAGLQISEGQKARRELDRVQHKLQTAETCRQELTRVQGELQKAAQTEAGLKEKIADLKRRLESEKTEGDKCSSQLTDALANQRDVIRQKQNLEDDLSKVQNELKELRSQQTFDLQKQLKDQWTAVSNAMKEQLSEKRTHEEAVRQLTDSWSSEKKALRGQISANVPLIESLQQQVQTLQSKVCTLEPVQGKLNTANENINRMSEDLDEARDNLRNSQRKVTELEEKVNVSTNELDLLKAENGRLEESGKSVSEQLRTSKGTINSLQQRCDSLNGELSNLRAHSVSIPEGGAGEVSMVYYKAADELRDIPIVINTDGELSTPQLAAQLMTLIDWYNWKGKLLTFLQSRSNDWVCLQQIMSGASDGKADGDKCKYHNDCLLVKVAYLHELPGLKFMMSR
;
A
#
# COMPACT_ATOMS: atom_id res chain seq x y z
N MET A 1 103.12 -99.87 -37.17
CA MET A 1 102.45 -98.71 -37.81
C MET A 1 100.98 -98.85 -37.46
N ASP A 2 100.40 -98.10 -36.52
CA ASP A 2 100.77 -96.79 -36.00
C ASP A 2 101.01 -96.82 -34.49
N ALA A 3 102.16 -96.30 -34.06
CA ALA A 3 102.45 -96.08 -32.65
C ALA A 3 101.68 -94.83 -32.21
N GLN A 4 100.50 -95.01 -31.63
CA GLN A 4 99.86 -93.96 -30.85
C GLN A 4 100.83 -93.58 -29.73
N GLN A 5 101.39 -92.38 -29.82
CA GLN A 5 102.21 -91.80 -28.79
C GLN A 5 101.32 -91.66 -27.54
N GLU A 6 101.46 -92.59 -26.59
CA GLU A 6 100.80 -92.48 -25.29
C GLU A 6 101.44 -91.27 -24.60
N ALA A 7 100.72 -90.17 -24.54
CA ALA A 7 101.13 -88.96 -23.84
C ALA A 7 100.20 -88.79 -22.63
N SER A 8 100.77 -88.70 -21.43
CA SER A 8 100.06 -88.29 -20.21
C SER A 8 100.54 -86.90 -19.79
N ARG A 9 99.62 -86.09 -19.27
CA ARG A 9 99.89 -84.80 -18.64
C ARG A 9 100.52 -84.96 -17.25
N VAL A 10 100.31 -86.11 -16.60
CA VAL A 10 100.65 -86.37 -15.20
C VAL A 10 101.98 -87.12 -15.05
N LEU A 11 102.30 -88.03 -15.98
CA LEU A 11 103.49 -88.88 -15.87
C LEU A 11 104.22 -89.03 -17.21
N ASN A 12 105.55 -88.94 -17.20
CA ASN A 12 106.37 -89.21 -18.37
C ASN A 12 106.55 -90.74 -18.56
N PHE A 13 105.87 -91.31 -19.54
CA PHE A 13 105.92 -92.76 -19.79
C PHE A 13 107.28 -93.26 -20.27
N GLU A 14 108.15 -92.42 -20.86
CA GLU A 14 109.51 -92.83 -21.21
C GLU A 14 110.38 -93.07 -19.96
N GLN A 15 110.18 -92.25 -18.93
CA GLN A 15 110.87 -92.44 -17.65
C GLN A 15 110.30 -93.65 -16.88
N LEU A 16 108.99 -93.88 -16.96
CA LEU A 16 108.37 -95.08 -16.40
C LEU A 16 108.91 -96.35 -17.06
N ASP A 17 109.01 -96.36 -18.39
CA ASP A 17 109.53 -97.49 -19.15
C ASP A 17 111.01 -97.78 -18.84
N LEU A 18 111.81 -96.73 -18.63
CA LEU A 18 113.18 -96.87 -18.17
C LEU A 18 113.26 -97.49 -16.76
N ILE A 19 112.42 -97.05 -15.82
CA ILE A 19 112.39 -97.58 -14.45
C ILE A 19 111.92 -99.04 -14.43
N LEU A 20 110.90 -99.38 -15.21
CA LEU A 20 110.35 -100.74 -15.29
C LEU A 20 111.30 -101.71 -16.02
N SER A 21 112.24 -101.22 -16.83
CA SER A 21 113.27 -102.05 -17.49
C SER A 21 114.25 -102.71 -16.51
N PHE A 22 114.35 -102.20 -15.28
CA PHE A 22 115.18 -102.79 -14.21
C PHE A 22 114.51 -103.96 -13.49
N ILE A 23 113.24 -104.28 -13.82
CA ILE A 23 112.52 -105.42 -13.24
C ILE A 23 112.84 -106.69 -14.05
N PRO A 24 113.43 -107.75 -13.45
CA PRO A 24 113.86 -108.94 -14.17
C PRO A 24 112.73 -109.78 -14.78
N ASP A 25 111.51 -109.63 -14.26
CA ASP A 25 110.30 -110.27 -14.77
C ASP A 25 109.58 -109.33 -15.76
N PRO A 26 109.69 -109.56 -17.08
CA PRO A 26 109.08 -108.69 -18.08
C PRO A 26 107.54 -108.77 -18.06
N ALA A 27 106.95 -109.87 -17.58
CA ALA A 27 105.50 -109.98 -17.45
C ALA A 27 105.00 -109.09 -16.30
N GLY A 28 105.67 -109.14 -15.15
CA GLY A 28 105.41 -108.25 -14.01
C GLY A 28 105.61 -106.76 -14.34
N ALA A 29 106.68 -106.43 -15.07
CA ALA A 29 106.97 -105.06 -15.51
C ALA A 29 105.85 -104.51 -16.42
N LYS A 30 105.33 -105.32 -17.34
CA LYS A 30 104.22 -104.94 -18.21
C LYS A 30 102.93 -104.70 -17.43
N VAL A 31 102.58 -105.57 -16.47
CA VAL A 31 101.38 -105.39 -15.64
C VAL A 31 101.46 -104.10 -14.83
N LEU A 32 102.63 -103.78 -14.26
CA LEU A 32 102.85 -102.52 -13.55
C LEU A 32 102.70 -101.32 -14.49
N ARG A 33 103.29 -101.38 -15.69
CA ARG A 33 103.14 -100.33 -16.70
C ARG A 33 101.67 -100.07 -17.02
N ASP A 34 100.91 -101.13 -17.32
CA ASP A 34 99.49 -101.02 -17.68
C ASP A 34 98.66 -100.46 -16.51
N GLN A 35 98.99 -100.84 -15.26
CA GLN A 35 98.37 -100.28 -14.07
C GLN A 35 98.68 -98.79 -13.88
N PHE A 36 99.93 -98.37 -14.08
CA PHE A 36 100.31 -96.96 -14.00
C PHE A 36 99.67 -96.12 -15.11
N VAL A 37 99.64 -96.61 -16.35
CA VAL A 37 98.97 -95.95 -17.47
C VAL A 37 97.47 -95.82 -17.20
N SER A 38 96.83 -96.89 -16.72
CA SER A 38 95.41 -96.89 -16.34
C SER A 38 95.11 -95.91 -15.20
N ALA A 39 95.98 -95.88 -14.17
CA ALA A 39 95.86 -94.94 -13.07
C ALA A 39 96.00 -93.48 -13.54
N CYS A 40 96.97 -93.18 -14.42
CA CYS A 40 97.15 -91.84 -14.98
C CYS A 40 95.93 -91.40 -15.81
N ARG A 41 95.39 -92.28 -16.67
CA ARG A 41 94.16 -91.99 -17.44
C ARG A 41 92.96 -91.73 -16.54
N ASN A 42 92.82 -92.49 -15.45
CA ASN A 42 91.75 -92.27 -14.48
C ASN A 42 91.90 -90.93 -13.75
N VAL A 43 93.12 -90.54 -13.38
CA VAL A 43 93.39 -89.23 -12.74
C VAL A 43 93.09 -88.09 -13.69
N GLU A 44 93.55 -88.18 -14.94
CA GLU A 44 93.25 -87.16 -15.97
C GLU A 44 91.76 -87.05 -16.26
N GLY A 45 91.05 -88.19 -16.38
CA GLY A 45 89.59 -88.19 -16.54
C GLY A 45 88.87 -87.56 -15.34
N LYS A 46 89.37 -87.80 -14.11
CA LYS A 46 88.82 -87.18 -12.90
C LYS A 46 89.14 -85.70 -12.79
N GLU A 47 90.30 -85.26 -13.27
CA GLU A 47 90.67 -83.85 -13.35
C GLU A 47 89.80 -83.11 -14.37
N ASP A 48 89.58 -83.70 -15.55
CA ASP A 48 88.69 -83.14 -16.57
C ASP A 48 87.23 -83.06 -16.07
N ASP A 49 86.73 -84.10 -15.39
CA ASP A 49 85.42 -84.11 -14.71
C ASP A 49 85.33 -83.00 -13.66
N ALA A 50 86.35 -82.86 -12.81
CA ALA A 50 86.40 -81.82 -11.77
C ALA A 50 86.41 -80.42 -12.37
N ASN A 51 87.17 -80.20 -13.45
CA ASN A 51 87.21 -78.93 -14.17
C ASN A 51 85.89 -78.61 -14.88
N ALA A 52 85.17 -79.63 -15.39
CA ALA A 52 83.84 -79.45 -15.95
C ALA A 52 82.81 -79.09 -14.88
N LEU A 53 82.86 -79.76 -13.72
CA LEU A 53 82.01 -79.45 -12.57
C LEU A 53 82.30 -78.05 -12.00
N HIS A 54 83.57 -77.66 -11.91
CA HIS A 54 83.96 -76.34 -11.44
C HIS A 54 83.42 -75.23 -12.35
N ARG A 55 83.61 -75.36 -13.67
CA ARG A 55 83.04 -74.42 -14.65
C ARG A 55 81.51 -74.36 -14.60
N SER A 56 80.86 -75.50 -14.41
CA SER A 56 79.40 -75.55 -14.23
C SER A 56 78.96 -74.82 -12.95
N ALA A 57 79.64 -75.06 -11.84
CA ALA A 57 79.37 -74.40 -10.56
C ALA A 57 79.61 -72.88 -10.61
N GLU A 58 80.67 -72.43 -11.27
CA GLU A 58 80.92 -71.00 -11.53
C GLU A 58 79.79 -70.40 -12.37
N SER A 59 79.39 -71.05 -13.47
CA SER A 59 78.28 -70.55 -14.31
C SER A 59 76.95 -70.45 -13.56
N GLN A 60 76.67 -71.39 -12.64
CA GLN A 60 75.48 -71.34 -11.79
C GLN A 60 75.58 -70.26 -10.73
N SER A 61 76.78 -70.06 -10.15
CA SER A 61 77.04 -68.98 -9.20
C SER A 61 76.82 -67.61 -9.84
N ASP A 62 77.34 -67.40 -11.06
CA ASP A 62 77.17 -66.15 -11.81
C ASP A 62 75.70 -65.88 -12.14
N LEU A 63 74.95 -66.92 -12.54
CA LEU A 63 73.51 -66.83 -12.80
C LEU A 63 72.72 -66.46 -11.54
N LEU A 64 72.99 -67.13 -10.41
CA LEU A 64 72.33 -66.83 -9.13
C LEU A 64 72.67 -65.42 -8.64
N GLN A 65 73.90 -64.97 -8.85
CA GLN A 65 74.31 -63.62 -8.49
C GLN A 65 73.61 -62.56 -9.35
N ALA A 66 73.39 -62.83 -10.64
CA ALA A 66 72.59 -61.97 -11.51
C ALA A 66 71.12 -61.91 -11.06
N GLN A 67 70.51 -63.05 -10.77
CA GLN A 67 69.12 -63.12 -10.27
C GLN A 67 68.95 -62.40 -8.92
N LEU A 68 69.92 -62.52 -8.02
CA LEU A 68 69.90 -61.80 -6.74
C LEU A 68 69.91 -60.28 -6.96
N LYS A 69 70.74 -59.77 -7.87
CA LYS A 69 70.77 -58.34 -8.19
C LYS A 69 69.45 -57.86 -8.80
N GLU A 70 68.84 -58.65 -9.67
CA GLU A 70 67.54 -58.31 -10.28
C GLU A 70 66.43 -58.25 -9.22
N LEU A 71 66.34 -59.26 -8.34
CA LEU A 71 65.41 -59.26 -7.21
C LEU A 71 65.65 -58.08 -6.25
N GLU A 72 66.91 -57.67 -6.06
CA GLU A 72 67.24 -56.51 -5.22
C GLU A 72 66.78 -55.18 -5.84
N ILE A 73 66.82 -55.07 -7.17
CA ILE A 73 66.27 -53.93 -7.91
C ILE A 73 64.74 -53.93 -7.84
N GLU A 74 64.08 -55.07 -8.09
CA GLU A 74 62.62 -55.19 -8.00
C GLU A 74 62.12 -54.88 -6.59
N ARG A 75 62.80 -55.37 -5.55
CA ARG A 75 62.46 -55.08 -4.16
C ARG A 75 62.54 -53.59 -3.86
N LYS A 76 63.58 -52.89 -4.33
CA LYS A 76 63.71 -51.43 -4.17
C LYS A 76 62.58 -50.69 -4.89
N ALA A 77 62.26 -51.07 -6.12
CA ALA A 77 61.15 -50.48 -6.87
C ALA A 77 59.80 -50.70 -6.17
N PHE A 78 59.57 -51.90 -5.61
CA PHE A 78 58.38 -52.21 -4.84
C PHE A 78 58.30 -51.38 -3.55
N ASP A 79 59.41 -51.22 -2.82
CA ASP A 79 59.46 -50.39 -1.61
C ASP A 79 59.18 -48.90 -1.92
N GLU A 80 59.69 -48.38 -3.05
CA GLU A 80 59.38 -47.02 -3.53
C GLU A 80 57.90 -46.87 -3.90
N GLN A 81 57.34 -47.84 -4.64
CA GLN A 81 55.91 -47.82 -5.00
C GLN A 81 55.01 -47.94 -3.77
N LYS A 82 55.35 -48.81 -2.82
CA LYS A 82 54.65 -48.95 -1.54
C LYS A 82 54.68 -47.64 -0.75
N LYS A 83 55.81 -46.94 -0.73
CA LYS A 83 55.93 -45.64 -0.07
C LYS A 83 55.02 -44.60 -0.74
N LEU A 84 55.01 -44.55 -2.07
CA LEU A 84 54.15 -43.65 -2.83
C LEU A 84 52.65 -43.89 -2.55
N GLU A 85 52.23 -45.15 -2.50
CA GLU A 85 50.85 -45.52 -2.20
C GLU A 85 50.46 -45.18 -0.75
N ILE A 86 51.37 -45.37 0.21
CA ILE A 86 51.16 -44.96 1.61
C ILE A 86 50.98 -43.44 1.71
N ASP A 87 51.80 -42.65 1.02
CA ASP A 87 51.70 -41.19 1.05
C ASP A 87 50.40 -40.72 0.38
N LYS A 88 49.97 -41.39 -0.69
CA LYS A 88 48.66 -41.14 -1.34
C LYS A 88 47.50 -41.47 -0.39
N LEU A 89 47.53 -42.62 0.29
CA LEU A 89 46.51 -43.00 1.27
C LEU A 89 46.45 -42.02 2.45
N LYS A 90 47.60 -41.53 2.93
CA LYS A 90 47.62 -40.48 3.97
C LYS A 90 47.00 -39.18 3.47
N SER A 91 47.25 -38.79 2.22
CA SER A 91 46.62 -37.60 1.63
C SER A 91 45.11 -37.76 1.51
N GLU A 92 44.60 -38.94 1.12
CA GLU A 92 43.17 -39.21 1.05
C GLU A 92 42.52 -39.28 2.44
N GLN A 93 43.20 -39.88 3.41
CA GLN A 93 42.76 -39.87 4.81
C GLN A 93 42.61 -38.42 5.33
N ALA A 94 43.59 -37.55 5.06
CA ALA A 94 43.51 -36.14 5.47
C ALA A 94 42.35 -35.40 4.78
N LYS A 95 42.03 -35.73 3.52
CA LYS A 95 40.85 -35.18 2.83
C LYS A 95 39.54 -35.65 3.47
N LEU A 96 39.45 -36.94 3.80
CA LEU A 96 38.28 -37.51 4.46
C LEU A 96 38.07 -36.93 5.86
N GLU A 97 39.14 -36.75 6.64
CA GLU A 97 39.08 -36.10 7.96
C GLU A 97 38.60 -34.64 7.84
N ASN A 98 39.08 -33.90 6.84
CA ASN A 98 38.61 -32.53 6.59
C ASN A 98 37.14 -32.49 6.15
N LEU A 99 36.71 -33.44 5.31
CA LEU A 99 35.32 -33.56 4.89
C LEU A 99 34.43 -33.88 6.09
N ALA A 100 34.83 -34.84 6.93
CA ALA A 100 34.11 -35.21 8.14
C ALA A 100 33.97 -34.02 9.09
N ARG A 101 35.05 -33.27 9.33
CA ARG A 101 35.02 -32.04 10.14
C ARG A 101 34.08 -30.98 9.55
N THR A 102 34.12 -30.77 8.24
CA THR A 102 33.23 -29.81 7.55
C THR A 102 31.77 -30.23 7.65
N LEU A 103 31.50 -31.53 7.55
CA LEU A 103 30.16 -32.09 7.71
C LEU A 103 29.66 -31.86 9.14
N ASP A 104 30.51 -32.10 10.14
CA ASP A 104 30.20 -31.95 11.56
C ASP A 104 29.90 -30.48 11.91
N GLU A 105 30.71 -29.54 11.40
CA GLU A 105 30.45 -28.10 11.51
C GLU A 105 29.09 -27.73 10.89
N ARG A 106 28.76 -28.25 9.70
CA ARG A 106 27.45 -28.01 9.07
C ARG A 106 26.28 -28.62 9.84
N PHE A 107 26.48 -29.80 10.44
CA PHE A 107 25.46 -30.42 11.29
C PHE A 107 25.24 -29.61 12.57
N GLN A 108 26.29 -29.07 13.18
CA GLN A 108 26.17 -28.17 14.34
C GLN A 108 25.44 -26.87 13.98
N ASP A 109 25.76 -26.25 12.84
CA ASP A 109 25.06 -25.07 12.34
C ASP A 109 23.58 -25.38 12.08
N LEU A 110 23.28 -26.50 11.42
CA LEU A 110 21.91 -26.94 11.17
C LEU A 110 21.15 -27.18 12.48
N THR A 111 21.78 -27.85 13.45
CA THR A 111 21.19 -28.12 14.77
C THR A 111 20.91 -26.83 15.52
N THR A 112 21.83 -25.86 15.46
CA THR A 112 21.68 -24.54 16.08
C THR A 112 20.53 -23.76 15.42
N ASN A 113 20.47 -23.76 14.09
CA ASN A 113 19.41 -23.11 13.32
C ASN A 113 18.04 -23.75 13.58
N VAL A 114 17.96 -25.08 13.65
CA VAL A 114 16.72 -25.80 14.01
C VAL A 114 16.30 -25.46 15.45
N GLY A 115 17.24 -25.39 16.39
CA GLY A 115 16.97 -24.96 17.76
C GLY A 115 16.42 -23.53 17.83
N GLN A 116 17.01 -22.60 17.07
CA GLN A 116 16.51 -21.22 16.95
C GLN A 116 15.14 -21.16 16.28
N MET A 117 14.91 -21.93 15.21
CA MET A 117 13.62 -22.01 14.53
C MET A 117 12.55 -22.58 15.46
N ALA A 118 12.87 -23.63 16.22
CA ALA A 118 11.97 -24.20 17.22
C ALA A 118 11.63 -23.19 18.32
N GLY A 119 12.63 -22.43 18.81
CA GLY A 119 12.41 -21.33 19.75
C GLY A 119 11.48 -20.26 19.18
N ASN A 120 11.76 -19.79 17.96
CA ASN A 120 10.94 -18.79 17.27
C ASN A 120 9.51 -19.30 17.01
N VAL A 121 9.34 -20.56 16.63
CA VAL A 121 8.01 -21.17 16.43
C VAL A 121 7.26 -21.22 17.76
N ASN A 122 7.92 -21.58 18.85
CA ASN A 122 7.30 -21.64 20.17
C ASN A 122 6.91 -20.23 20.68
N ASP A 123 7.77 -19.23 20.46
CA ASP A 123 7.47 -17.82 20.75
C ASP A 123 6.32 -17.30 19.89
N CYS A 124 6.28 -17.66 18.61
CA CYS A 124 5.18 -17.31 17.71
C CYS A 124 3.88 -18.00 18.15
N GLN A 125 3.95 -19.28 18.53
CA GLN A 125 2.80 -20.05 19.00
C GLN A 125 2.26 -19.49 20.32
N LYS A 126 3.14 -19.07 21.22
CA LYS A 126 2.77 -18.37 22.46
C LYS A 126 2.15 -17.01 22.18
N ALA A 127 2.75 -16.19 21.30
CA ALA A 127 2.19 -14.89 20.92
C ALA A 127 0.84 -15.01 20.20
N VAL A 128 0.66 -16.05 19.39
CA VAL A 128 -0.62 -16.38 18.75
C VAL A 128 -1.64 -16.84 19.79
N ALA A 129 -1.26 -17.69 20.74
CA ALA A 129 -2.13 -18.11 21.84
C ALA A 129 -2.57 -16.92 22.71
N GLU A 130 -1.65 -16.04 23.12
CA GLU A 130 -1.95 -14.84 23.90
C GLU A 130 -2.86 -13.87 23.12
N LYS A 131 -2.64 -13.72 21.80
CA LYS A 131 -3.54 -12.91 20.96
C LYS A 131 -4.91 -13.55 20.76
N LEU A 132 -4.99 -14.87 20.65
CA LEU A 132 -6.26 -15.60 20.53
C LEU A 132 -7.05 -15.59 21.84
N GLU A 133 -6.37 -15.66 22.99
CA GLU A 133 -6.96 -15.51 24.31
C GLU A 133 -7.48 -14.08 24.51
N GLY A 134 -6.66 -13.06 24.18
CA GLY A 134 -7.10 -11.67 24.20
C GLY A 134 -8.25 -11.38 23.21
N LEU A 135 -8.27 -12.02 22.04
CA LEU A 135 -9.41 -11.97 21.12
C LEU A 135 -10.63 -12.69 21.69
N GLY A 136 -10.45 -13.83 22.37
CA GLY A 136 -11.52 -14.57 23.04
C GLY A 136 -12.19 -13.76 24.15
N ASP A 137 -11.40 -13.05 24.96
CA ASP A 137 -11.88 -12.15 26.00
C ASP A 137 -12.61 -10.93 25.41
N VAL A 138 -12.04 -10.33 24.35
CA VAL A 138 -12.67 -9.20 23.64
C VAL A 138 -13.95 -9.64 22.93
N ILE A 139 -13.99 -10.83 22.32
CA ILE A 139 -15.18 -11.37 21.67
C ILE A 139 -16.24 -11.71 22.71
N SER A 140 -15.87 -12.32 23.84
CA SER A 140 -16.82 -12.65 24.92
C SER A 140 -17.40 -11.39 25.58
N ALA A 141 -16.55 -10.39 25.86
CA ALA A 141 -16.99 -9.09 26.38
C ALA A 141 -17.87 -8.33 25.36
N ARG A 142 -17.54 -8.41 24.07
CA ARG A 142 -18.28 -7.73 22.99
C ARG A 142 -19.56 -8.46 22.59
N ALA A 143 -19.61 -9.79 22.70
CA ALA A 143 -20.80 -10.60 22.51
C ALA A 143 -21.78 -10.38 23.67
N SER A 144 -21.31 -10.46 24.93
CA SER A 144 -22.13 -10.13 26.11
C SER A 144 -22.58 -8.67 26.11
N GLY A 145 -21.72 -7.73 25.71
CA GLY A 145 -22.05 -6.32 25.59
C GLY A 145 -23.03 -6.01 24.45
N ARG A 146 -22.87 -6.63 23.28
CA ARG A 146 -23.82 -6.47 22.15
C ARG A 146 -25.14 -7.17 22.43
N GLU A 147 -25.14 -8.38 22.97
CA GLU A 147 -26.37 -9.12 23.23
C GLU A 147 -27.20 -8.40 24.28
N ASN A 148 -26.60 -7.88 25.35
CA ASN A 148 -27.31 -7.07 26.34
C ASN A 148 -27.78 -5.72 25.80
N ASN A 149 -26.95 -4.97 25.06
CA ASN A 149 -27.36 -3.68 24.49
C ASN A 149 -28.38 -3.82 23.35
N VAL A 150 -28.26 -4.83 22.51
CA VAL A 150 -29.20 -5.09 21.40
C VAL A 150 -30.51 -5.63 21.96
N ASN A 151 -30.49 -6.53 22.96
CA ASN A 151 -31.72 -7.00 23.60
C ASN A 151 -32.41 -5.92 24.44
N GLN A 152 -31.65 -4.98 25.02
CA GLN A 152 -32.22 -3.82 25.71
C GLN A 152 -32.78 -2.82 24.69
N SER A 153 -32.03 -2.47 23.64
CA SER A 153 -32.49 -1.57 22.59
C SER A 153 -33.67 -2.13 21.80
N LEU A 154 -33.70 -3.45 21.54
CA LEU A 154 -34.86 -4.11 20.93
C LEU A 154 -36.06 -4.13 21.86
N ARG A 155 -35.88 -4.35 23.17
CA ARG A 155 -36.98 -4.22 24.14
C ARG A 155 -37.51 -2.80 24.21
N ASP A 156 -36.64 -1.80 24.21
CA ASP A 156 -37.01 -0.39 24.26
C ASP A 156 -37.66 0.05 22.94
N LEU A 157 -37.19 -0.45 21.79
CA LEU A 157 -37.83 -0.27 20.48
C LEU A 157 -39.18 -0.98 20.37
N LEU A 158 -39.32 -2.21 20.89
CA LEU A 158 -40.60 -2.93 20.93
C LEU A 158 -41.59 -2.24 21.87
N ALA A 159 -41.15 -1.76 23.03
CA ALA A 159 -41.97 -0.99 23.96
C ALA A 159 -42.37 0.38 23.35
N SER A 160 -41.46 1.04 22.64
CA SER A 160 -41.72 2.29 21.93
C SER A 160 -42.64 2.09 20.73
N ALA A 161 -42.45 1.02 19.95
CA ALA A 161 -43.30 0.64 18.83
C ALA A 161 -44.70 0.22 19.32
N GLY A 162 -44.78 -0.50 20.44
CA GLY A 162 -46.05 -0.84 21.11
C GLY A 162 -46.79 0.41 21.56
N LYS A 163 -46.11 1.36 22.24
CA LYS A 163 -46.70 2.65 22.61
C LYS A 163 -47.10 3.51 21.40
N ASN A 164 -46.32 3.49 20.33
CA ASN A 164 -46.64 4.23 19.10
C ASN A 164 -47.82 3.58 18.36
N ALA A 165 -47.95 2.25 18.38
CA ALA A 165 -49.09 1.53 17.82
C ALA A 165 -50.37 1.78 18.64
N GLU A 166 -50.30 1.79 19.97
CA GLU A 166 -51.39 2.23 20.85
C GLU A 166 -51.76 3.70 20.62
N GLY A 167 -50.75 4.57 20.46
CA GLY A 167 -50.93 5.98 20.15
C GLY A 167 -51.58 6.22 18.79
N LEU A 168 -51.21 5.43 17.76
CA LEU A 168 -51.83 5.48 16.45
C LEU A 168 -53.23 4.87 16.45
N SER A 169 -53.47 3.79 17.20
CA SER A 169 -54.81 3.20 17.37
C SER A 169 -55.75 4.18 18.06
N THR A 170 -55.30 4.83 19.13
CA THR A 170 -56.10 5.89 19.80
C THR A 170 -56.27 7.13 18.93
N MET A 171 -55.30 7.47 18.09
CA MET A 171 -55.44 8.55 17.10
C MET A 171 -56.43 8.18 15.99
N TYR A 172 -56.44 6.92 15.55
CA TYR A 172 -57.38 6.38 14.56
C TYR A 172 -58.81 6.33 15.12
N ASP A 173 -58.99 5.84 16.35
CA ASP A 173 -60.28 5.84 17.06
C ASP A 173 -60.78 7.28 17.29
N ARG A 174 -59.88 8.22 17.57
CA ARG A 174 -60.24 9.64 17.70
C ARG A 174 -60.52 10.30 16.35
N SER A 175 -59.81 9.92 15.29
CA SER A 175 -60.06 10.39 13.93
C SER A 175 -61.41 9.89 13.42
N THR A 176 -61.82 8.68 13.76
CA THR A 176 -63.16 8.17 13.45
C THR A 176 -64.23 8.89 14.28
N VAL A 177 -63.99 9.18 15.57
CA VAL A 177 -64.88 10.05 16.37
C VAL A 177 -65.00 11.46 15.76
N LEU A 178 -63.89 12.08 15.33
CA LEU A 178 -63.87 13.37 14.64
C LEU A 178 -64.64 13.32 13.32
N ALA A 179 -64.44 12.28 12.52
CA ALA A 179 -65.20 12.08 11.28
C ALA A 179 -66.71 11.95 11.55
N THR A 180 -67.10 11.25 12.61
CA THR A 180 -68.51 11.06 13.01
C THR A 180 -69.13 12.37 13.50
N HIS A 181 -68.37 13.16 14.26
CA HIS A 181 -68.80 14.49 14.72
C HIS A 181 -68.87 15.50 13.56
N MET A 182 -67.97 15.40 12.58
CA MET A 182 -67.96 16.24 11.39
C MET A 182 -69.19 15.95 10.50
N GLU A 183 -69.61 14.69 10.42
CA GLU A 183 -70.86 14.33 9.74
C GLU A 183 -72.10 14.79 10.54
N SER A 184 -72.03 14.81 11.88
CA SER A 184 -73.07 15.41 12.73
C SER A 184 -73.15 16.94 12.59
N VAL A 185 -72.02 17.63 12.43
CA VAL A 185 -71.96 19.08 12.12
C VAL A 185 -72.55 19.36 10.75
N LYS A 186 -72.30 18.50 9.76
CA LYS A 186 -72.89 18.59 8.42
C LYS A 186 -74.41 18.38 8.43
N ASP A 187 -74.91 17.49 9.28
CA ASP A 187 -76.35 17.31 9.51
C ASP A 187 -76.99 18.47 10.29
N ALA A 188 -76.28 19.05 11.25
CA ALA A 188 -76.70 20.27 11.94
C ALA A 188 -76.74 21.47 10.98
N GLN A 189 -75.76 21.59 10.08
CA GLN A 189 -75.72 22.60 9.03
C GLN A 189 -76.90 22.46 8.06
N LYS A 190 -77.25 21.23 7.64
CA LYS A 190 -78.47 20.98 6.83
C LYS A 190 -79.76 21.32 7.58
N ARG A 191 -79.84 21.08 8.89
CA ARG A 191 -81.00 21.47 9.71
C ARG A 191 -81.11 22.99 9.85
N ILE A 192 -79.99 23.68 10.00
CA ILE A 192 -79.94 25.16 10.03
C ILE A 192 -80.37 25.72 8.67
N GLU A 193 -79.91 25.15 7.55
CA GLU A 193 -80.34 25.53 6.20
C GLU A 193 -81.85 25.33 5.98
N SER A 194 -82.44 24.20 6.42
CA SER A 194 -83.89 24.00 6.36
C SER A 194 -84.66 24.94 7.29
N SER A 195 -84.16 25.19 8.50
CA SER A 195 -84.84 26.06 9.48
C SER A 195 -84.80 27.55 9.12
N ILE A 196 -83.81 28.00 8.35
CA ILE A 196 -83.75 29.37 7.81
C ILE A 196 -84.79 29.56 6.68
N LYS A 197 -85.21 28.47 6.01
CA LYS A 197 -86.20 28.52 4.93
C LYS A 197 -87.66 28.66 5.42
N ASP A 198 -87.93 28.28 6.67
CA ASP A 198 -89.29 28.21 7.24
C ASP A 198 -89.63 29.30 8.29
N GLY A 199 -88.71 30.25 8.54
CA GLY A 199 -88.94 31.40 9.44
C GLY A 199 -88.55 31.12 10.90
N VAL A 200 -87.54 31.85 11.39
CA VAL A 200 -86.87 31.59 12.67
C VAL A 200 -87.60 32.25 13.85
N THR A 201 -87.82 31.49 14.92
CA THR A 201 -88.22 32.01 16.24
C THR A 201 -87.03 32.00 17.22
N MET A 202 -86.99 32.96 18.15
CA MET A 202 -85.88 33.20 19.10
C MET A 202 -85.50 31.98 19.96
N GLN A 203 -86.43 31.04 20.17
CA GLN A 203 -86.17 29.80 20.90
C GLN A 203 -85.33 28.80 20.09
N GLY A 204 -85.48 28.78 18.76
CA GLY A 204 -84.70 27.90 17.88
C GLY A 204 -83.22 28.27 17.80
N ILE A 205 -82.87 29.54 17.97
CA ILE A 205 -81.47 30.00 18.03
C ILE A 205 -80.79 29.54 19.33
N LYS A 206 -81.53 29.49 20.45
CA LYS A 206 -80.99 29.08 21.75
C LYS A 206 -80.70 27.58 21.81
N ASP A 207 -81.57 26.77 21.21
CA ASP A 207 -81.40 25.31 21.13
C ASP A 207 -80.31 24.91 20.11
N GLN A 208 -79.98 25.78 19.15
CA GLN A 208 -78.91 25.57 18.16
C GLN A 208 -77.52 26.01 18.63
N ILE A 209 -77.40 26.81 19.70
CA ILE A 209 -76.11 27.25 20.26
C ILE A 209 -75.55 26.26 21.29
N ALA A 210 -76.40 25.48 21.98
CA ALA A 210 -75.96 24.49 22.97
C ALA A 210 -74.94 23.44 22.47
N PRO A 211 -74.98 22.94 21.22
CA PRO A 211 -73.97 22.00 20.72
C PRO A 211 -72.60 22.63 20.42
N LEU A 212 -72.54 23.96 20.22
CA LEU A 212 -71.29 24.67 19.94
C LEU A 212 -70.39 24.79 21.17
N ASP A 213 -70.97 24.82 22.37
CA ASP A 213 -70.21 24.83 23.63
C ASP A 213 -69.50 23.48 23.86
N GLY A 214 -70.13 22.38 23.43
CA GLY A 214 -69.52 21.05 23.37
C GLY A 214 -68.37 20.96 22.36
N LEU A 215 -68.50 21.62 21.20
CA LEU A 215 -67.45 21.68 20.18
C LEU A 215 -66.23 22.48 20.66
N VAL A 216 -66.45 23.64 21.29
CA VAL A 216 -65.36 24.48 21.85
C VAL A 216 -64.60 23.75 22.95
N THR A 217 -65.31 23.03 23.83
CA THR A 217 -64.67 22.22 24.89
C THR A 217 -63.88 21.03 24.31
N THR A 218 -64.36 20.45 23.21
CA THR A 218 -63.68 19.34 22.51
C THR A 218 -62.45 19.82 21.75
N ILE A 219 -62.54 20.96 21.06
CA ILE A 219 -61.40 21.60 20.37
C ILE A 219 -60.34 22.00 21.39
N LYS A 220 -60.72 22.57 22.54
CA LYS A 220 -59.79 22.92 23.62
C LYS A 220 -59.03 21.69 24.15
N ASN A 221 -59.74 20.58 24.39
CA ASN A 221 -59.12 19.32 24.85
C ASN A 221 -58.21 18.66 23.79
N VAL A 222 -58.46 18.88 22.50
CA VAL A 222 -57.61 18.39 21.40
C VAL A 222 -56.35 19.24 21.27
N VAL A 223 -56.46 20.57 21.40
CA VAL A 223 -55.34 21.51 21.28
C VAL A 223 -54.38 21.40 22.48
N GLU A 224 -54.89 21.25 23.70
CA GLU A 224 -54.06 21.08 24.91
C GLU A 224 -53.32 19.72 24.97
N ARG A 225 -53.66 18.77 24.07
CA ARG A 225 -53.06 17.42 24.04
C ARG A 225 -52.21 17.14 22.80
N LEU A 226 -51.93 18.16 21.98
CA LEU A 226 -50.95 18.04 20.89
C LEU A 226 -49.53 17.89 21.47
N PRO A 227 -48.65 17.07 20.87
CA PRO A 227 -47.28 16.90 21.36
C PRO A 227 -46.52 18.24 21.33
N THR A 228 -45.91 18.61 22.45
CA THR A 228 -45.10 19.83 22.57
C THR A 228 -43.87 19.77 21.66
N ILE A 229 -43.34 20.93 21.25
CA ILE A 229 -42.12 21.08 20.44
C ILE A 229 -40.93 20.30 21.06
N GLU A 230 -40.92 20.15 22.38
CA GLU A 230 -39.94 19.37 23.13
C GLU A 230 -39.96 17.86 22.77
N SER A 231 -41.14 17.28 22.53
CA SER A 231 -41.29 15.89 22.03
C SER A 231 -40.64 15.69 20.65
N PHE A 232 -40.78 16.68 19.77
CA PHE A 232 -40.13 16.65 18.46
C PHE A 232 -38.61 16.81 18.56
N ASN A 233 -38.12 17.71 19.41
CA ASN A 233 -36.68 17.89 19.63
C ASN A 233 -36.01 16.61 20.15
N THR A 234 -36.65 15.87 21.06
CA THR A 234 -36.11 14.59 21.56
C THR A 234 -36.04 13.53 20.46
N LYS A 235 -37.02 13.49 19.55
CA LYS A 235 -37.00 12.58 18.39
C LYS A 235 -35.93 12.98 17.36
N PHE A 236 -35.72 14.27 17.11
CA PHE A 236 -34.64 14.74 16.25
C PHE A 236 -33.25 14.47 16.84
N ALA A 237 -33.09 14.57 18.15
CA ALA A 237 -31.85 14.19 18.83
C ALA A 237 -31.54 12.68 18.66
N GLN A 238 -32.56 11.82 18.73
CA GLN A 238 -32.41 10.38 18.45
C GLN A 238 -31.99 10.10 16.98
N VAL A 239 -32.53 10.85 16.02
CA VAL A 239 -32.10 10.77 14.60
C VAL A 239 -30.65 11.24 14.42
N GLY A 240 -30.22 12.25 15.18
CA GLY A 240 -28.82 12.67 15.25
C GLY A 240 -27.89 11.55 15.76
N GLY A 241 -28.32 10.80 16.77
CA GLY A 241 -27.61 9.62 17.29
C GLY A 241 -27.42 8.53 16.24
N PHE A 242 -28.46 8.19 15.48
CA PHE A 242 -28.36 7.22 14.39
C PHE A 242 -27.41 7.66 13.28
N THR A 243 -27.34 8.96 12.99
CA THR A 243 -26.43 9.51 11.98
C THR A 243 -24.96 9.32 12.40
N GLN A 244 -24.67 9.40 13.70
CA GLN A 244 -23.34 9.16 14.25
C GLN A 244 -22.97 7.68 14.24
N GLU A 245 -23.92 6.80 14.58
CA GLU A 245 -23.75 5.34 14.53
C GLU A 245 -23.49 4.84 13.09
N ILE A 246 -24.19 5.40 12.10
CA ILE A 246 -23.95 5.10 10.68
C ILE A 246 -22.54 5.52 10.27
N ARG A 247 -22.04 6.67 10.75
CA ARG A 247 -20.70 7.16 10.44
C ARG A 247 -19.61 6.25 11.02
N GLU A 248 -19.80 5.76 12.24
CA GLU A 248 -18.91 4.79 12.88
C GLU A 248 -18.91 3.43 12.17
N LEU A 249 -20.09 2.93 11.79
CA LEU A 249 -20.23 1.71 11.00
C LEU A 249 -19.54 1.83 9.64
N HIS A 250 -19.69 2.98 8.98
CA HIS A 250 -19.01 3.26 7.70
C HIS A 250 -17.48 3.28 7.87
N GLY A 251 -16.98 3.86 8.96
CA GLY A 251 -15.55 3.81 9.32
C GLY A 251 -15.04 2.37 9.53
N ARG A 252 -15.83 1.53 10.20
CA ARG A 252 -15.51 0.10 10.38
C ARG A 252 -15.50 -0.69 9.09
N VAL A 253 -16.44 -0.44 8.18
CA VAL A 253 -16.47 -1.08 6.85
C VAL A 253 -15.20 -0.72 6.09
N ASN A 254 -14.78 0.54 6.10
CA ASN A 254 -13.55 0.97 5.43
C ASN A 254 -12.29 0.33 6.04
N SER A 255 -12.25 0.14 7.36
CA SER A 255 -11.17 -0.59 8.03
C SER A 255 -11.10 -2.05 7.58
N LEU A 256 -12.25 -2.74 7.53
CA LEU A 256 -12.33 -4.14 7.10
C LEU A 256 -12.00 -4.33 5.63
N VAL A 257 -12.30 -3.34 4.78
CA VAL A 257 -11.90 -3.35 3.36
C VAL A 257 -10.38 -3.26 3.22
N ARG A 258 -9.70 -2.41 4.00
CA ARG A 258 -8.23 -2.34 4.00
C ARG A 258 -7.61 -3.64 4.50
N GLU A 259 -8.13 -4.19 5.59
CA GLU A 259 -7.64 -5.45 6.16
C GLU A 259 -7.81 -6.62 5.18
N ASN A 260 -8.92 -6.67 4.44
CA ASN A 260 -9.11 -7.66 3.37
C ASN A 260 -8.10 -7.49 2.22
N GLU A 261 -7.79 -6.26 1.82
CA GLU A 261 -6.81 -6.04 0.75
C GLU A 261 -5.38 -6.40 1.22
N ASP A 262 -5.04 -6.12 2.48
CA ASP A 262 -3.78 -6.55 3.09
C ASP A 262 -3.68 -8.08 3.17
N LEU A 263 -4.73 -8.77 3.63
CA LEU A 263 -4.80 -10.22 3.67
C LEU A 263 -4.68 -10.84 2.27
N LYS A 264 -5.30 -10.23 1.27
CA LYS A 264 -5.21 -10.65 -0.14
C LYS A 264 -3.79 -10.48 -0.69
N ASN A 265 -3.09 -9.41 -0.31
CA ASN A 265 -1.68 -9.20 -0.67
C ASN A 265 -0.76 -10.23 0.03
N GLN A 266 -0.98 -10.51 1.30
CA GLN A 266 -0.26 -11.58 2.02
C GLN A 266 -0.49 -12.96 1.37
N ASN A 267 -1.73 -13.25 0.95
CA ASN A 267 -2.05 -14.52 0.30
C ASN A 267 -1.38 -14.67 -1.07
N LYS A 268 -1.21 -13.56 -1.81
CA LYS A 268 -0.39 -13.54 -3.03
C LYS A 268 1.08 -13.82 -2.73
N ASN A 269 1.65 -13.20 -1.69
CA ASN A 269 3.04 -13.44 -1.29
C ASN A 269 3.28 -14.90 -0.88
N LEU A 270 2.38 -15.48 -0.08
CA LEU A 270 2.43 -16.89 0.30
C LEU A 270 2.28 -17.82 -0.92
N THR A 271 1.54 -17.40 -1.94
CA THR A 271 1.43 -18.15 -3.20
C THR A 271 2.74 -18.15 -3.97
N THR A 272 3.40 -17.00 -4.10
CA THR A 272 4.73 -16.91 -4.71
C THR A 272 5.80 -17.69 -3.93
N GLU A 273 5.74 -17.67 -2.60
CA GLU A 273 6.68 -18.42 -1.75
C GLU A 273 6.47 -19.93 -1.86
N ARG A 274 5.21 -20.39 -1.92
CA ARG A 274 4.85 -21.78 -2.19
C ARG A 274 5.38 -22.24 -3.54
N ASP A 275 5.23 -21.42 -4.58
CA ASP A 275 5.69 -21.75 -5.93
C ASP A 275 7.23 -21.80 -5.98
N ALA A 276 7.92 -20.91 -5.26
CA ALA A 276 9.37 -20.96 -5.10
C ALA A 276 9.83 -22.22 -4.35
N ALA A 277 9.17 -22.58 -3.25
CA ALA A 277 9.44 -23.80 -2.50
C ALA A 277 9.20 -25.07 -3.35
N ARG A 278 8.16 -25.06 -4.18
CA ARG A 278 7.88 -26.14 -5.13
C ARG A 278 8.99 -26.28 -6.16
N ASN A 279 9.46 -25.18 -6.74
CA ASN A 279 10.58 -25.19 -7.68
C ASN A 279 11.88 -25.70 -7.05
N LEU A 280 12.18 -25.30 -5.81
CA LEU A 280 13.33 -25.83 -5.07
C LEU A 280 13.20 -27.33 -4.79
N SER A 281 12.00 -27.79 -4.42
CA SER A 281 11.73 -29.22 -4.23
C SER A 281 11.91 -30.01 -5.52
N GLU A 282 11.49 -29.46 -6.66
CA GLU A 282 11.65 -30.09 -7.98
C GLU A 282 13.14 -30.18 -8.35
N GLN A 283 13.91 -29.11 -8.11
CA GLN A 283 15.36 -29.09 -8.33
C GLN A 283 16.10 -30.09 -7.43
N ALA A 284 15.69 -30.21 -6.17
CA ALA A 284 16.26 -31.19 -5.25
C ALA A 284 15.94 -32.63 -5.71
N ARG A 285 14.73 -32.87 -6.24
CA ARG A 285 14.34 -34.17 -6.80
C ARG A 285 15.20 -34.53 -8.02
N THR A 286 15.39 -33.61 -8.96
CA THR A 286 16.23 -33.86 -10.14
C THR A 286 17.69 -34.09 -9.75
N ALA A 287 18.23 -33.34 -8.79
CA ALA A 287 19.60 -33.54 -8.31
C ALA A 287 19.78 -34.90 -7.61
N LEU A 288 18.75 -35.38 -6.89
CA LEU A 288 18.77 -36.71 -6.28
C LEU A 288 18.67 -37.83 -7.33
N GLU A 289 17.88 -37.64 -8.39
CA GLU A 289 17.80 -38.58 -9.51
C GLU A 289 19.14 -38.69 -10.25
N GLU A 290 19.81 -37.57 -10.51
CA GLU A 290 21.16 -37.55 -11.10
C GLU A 290 22.19 -38.28 -10.20
N LEU A 291 22.10 -38.10 -8.88
CA LEU A 291 23.00 -38.75 -7.93
C LEU A 291 22.75 -40.27 -7.84
N ASP A 292 21.49 -40.70 -7.93
CA ASP A 292 21.11 -42.12 -7.96
C ASP A 292 21.62 -42.81 -9.22
N ASP A 293 21.54 -42.12 -10.37
CA ASP A 293 22.07 -42.65 -11.63
C ASP A 293 23.61 -42.70 -11.64
N ASP A 294 24.30 -41.70 -11.09
CA ASP A 294 25.77 -41.76 -10.91
C ASP A 294 26.17 -42.90 -9.94
N LEU A 295 25.41 -43.11 -8.86
CA LEU A 295 25.61 -44.24 -7.94
C LEU A 295 25.44 -45.60 -8.64
N LYS A 296 24.41 -45.76 -9.48
CA LYS A 296 24.22 -46.99 -10.28
C LYS A 296 25.36 -47.22 -11.27
N GLN A 297 25.87 -46.15 -11.88
CA GLN A 297 27.03 -46.24 -12.76
C GLN A 297 28.27 -46.67 -11.96
N LYS A 298 28.54 -46.04 -10.81
CA LYS A 298 29.67 -46.40 -9.95
C LYS A 298 29.57 -47.82 -9.40
N MET A 299 28.39 -48.29 -9.04
CA MET A 299 28.16 -49.68 -8.65
C MET A 299 28.47 -50.65 -9.79
N SER A 300 28.11 -50.29 -11.02
CA SER A 300 28.41 -51.10 -12.21
C SER A 300 29.92 -51.15 -12.49
N GLU A 301 30.63 -50.02 -12.35
CA GLU A 301 32.10 -49.96 -12.43
C GLU A 301 32.78 -50.82 -11.35
N ILE A 302 32.26 -50.81 -10.11
CA ILE A 302 32.76 -51.64 -9.01
C ILE A 302 32.55 -53.13 -9.30
N GLU A 303 31.38 -53.52 -9.80
CA GLU A 303 31.07 -54.91 -10.17
C GLU A 303 32.02 -55.41 -11.27
N GLU A 304 32.33 -54.57 -12.26
CA GLU A 304 33.27 -54.89 -13.33
C GLU A 304 34.71 -55.06 -12.82
N LEU A 305 35.18 -54.15 -11.94
CA LEU A 305 36.48 -54.27 -11.28
C LEU A 305 36.57 -55.52 -10.40
N ARG A 306 35.49 -55.87 -9.71
CA ARG A 306 35.40 -57.09 -8.91
C ARG A 306 35.56 -58.33 -9.79
N ASN A 307 34.82 -58.41 -10.90
CA ASN A 307 34.93 -59.52 -11.84
C ASN A 307 36.34 -59.65 -12.44
N GLN A 308 37.00 -58.53 -12.75
CA GLN A 308 38.41 -58.54 -13.19
C GLN A 308 39.37 -59.04 -12.10
N THR A 309 39.10 -58.70 -10.83
CA THR A 309 39.93 -59.13 -9.71
C THR A 309 39.76 -60.62 -9.45
N ASP A 310 38.53 -61.14 -9.51
CA ASP A 310 38.23 -62.55 -9.36
C ASP A 310 38.89 -63.39 -10.49
N SER A 311 38.85 -62.89 -11.73
CA SER A 311 39.58 -63.50 -12.86
C SER A 311 41.08 -63.57 -12.62
N LYS A 312 41.70 -62.50 -12.09
CA LYS A 312 43.13 -62.48 -11.77
C LYS A 312 43.49 -63.42 -10.62
N ILE A 313 42.62 -63.56 -9.62
CA ILE A 313 42.79 -64.52 -8.52
C ILE A 313 42.77 -65.95 -9.06
N GLU A 314 41.85 -66.24 -9.99
CA GLU A 314 41.75 -67.54 -10.61
C GLU A 314 43.00 -67.89 -11.45
N ASP A 315 43.54 -66.93 -12.19
CA ASP A 315 44.81 -67.10 -12.92
C ASP A 315 45.99 -67.32 -11.95
N LEU A 316 46.05 -66.59 -10.83
CA LEU A 316 47.08 -66.78 -9.81
C LEU A 316 46.97 -68.16 -9.14
N HIS A 317 45.77 -68.67 -8.90
CA HIS A 317 45.57 -70.04 -8.40
C HIS A 317 46.10 -71.07 -9.39
N LYS A 318 45.80 -70.93 -10.69
CA LYS A 318 46.35 -71.83 -11.73
C LYS A 318 47.88 -71.83 -11.74
N VAL A 319 48.51 -70.67 -11.68
CA VAL A 319 49.98 -70.56 -11.65
C VAL A 319 50.56 -71.21 -10.38
N ASN A 320 49.89 -71.04 -9.24
CA ASN A 320 50.34 -71.62 -7.97
C ASN A 320 50.21 -73.15 -7.97
N ASP A 321 49.13 -73.70 -8.55
CA ASP A 321 48.96 -75.14 -8.73
C ASP A 321 50.05 -75.72 -9.65
N ASP A 322 50.36 -75.04 -10.76
CA ASP A 322 51.45 -75.42 -11.68
C ASP A 322 52.82 -75.44 -10.99
N LEU A 323 53.09 -74.44 -10.13
CA LEU A 323 54.32 -74.39 -9.33
C LEU A 323 54.39 -75.51 -8.30
N ARG A 324 53.26 -75.84 -7.67
CA ARG A 324 53.16 -76.93 -6.69
C ARG A 324 53.46 -78.27 -7.33
N ASP A 325 52.91 -78.53 -8.52
CA ASP A 325 53.15 -79.75 -9.29
C ASP A 325 54.62 -79.88 -9.70
N ARG A 326 55.26 -78.78 -10.11
CA ARG A 326 56.71 -78.75 -10.40
C ARG A 326 57.55 -79.03 -9.16
N LEU A 327 57.15 -78.52 -7.99
CA LEU A 327 57.86 -78.74 -6.74
C LEU A 327 57.78 -80.21 -6.28
N ILE A 328 56.62 -80.84 -6.46
CA ILE A 328 56.41 -82.28 -6.21
C ILE A 328 57.29 -83.11 -7.16
N GLY A 329 57.36 -82.73 -8.44
CA GLY A 329 58.23 -83.38 -9.43
C GLY A 329 59.72 -83.28 -9.08
N ALA A 330 60.19 -82.12 -8.61
CA ALA A 330 61.57 -81.95 -8.14
C ALA A 330 61.88 -82.79 -6.89
N GLY A 331 60.91 -82.91 -5.96
CA GLY A 331 61.06 -83.76 -4.77
C GLY A 331 61.25 -85.25 -5.09
N LEU A 332 60.61 -85.75 -6.15
CA LEU A 332 60.79 -87.12 -6.64
C LEU A 332 62.21 -87.37 -7.16
N GLN A 333 62.79 -86.42 -7.92
CA GLN A 333 64.15 -86.53 -8.45
C GLN A 333 65.23 -86.53 -7.35
N ILE A 334 65.03 -85.79 -6.26
CA ILE A 334 65.95 -85.78 -5.10
C ILE A 334 65.97 -87.16 -4.39
N SER A 335 64.82 -87.83 -4.31
CA SER A 335 64.69 -89.17 -3.72
C SER A 335 65.48 -90.23 -4.53
N GLU A 336 65.47 -90.11 -5.86
CA GLU A 336 66.25 -90.98 -6.75
C GLU A 336 67.77 -90.77 -6.59
N GLY A 337 68.22 -89.51 -6.45
CA GLY A 337 69.62 -89.17 -6.18
C GLY A 337 70.15 -89.71 -4.85
N GLN A 338 69.32 -89.72 -3.80
CA GLN A 338 69.68 -90.32 -2.51
C GLN A 338 69.84 -91.84 -2.58
N LYS A 339 69.14 -92.51 -3.51
CA LYS A 339 69.24 -93.96 -3.74
C LYS A 339 70.57 -94.33 -4.42
N ALA A 340 71.03 -93.51 -5.37
CA ALA A 340 72.34 -93.67 -6.00
C ALA A 340 73.51 -93.49 -5.01
N ARG A 341 73.38 -92.59 -4.04
CA ARG A 341 74.41 -92.33 -3.02
C ARG A 341 74.64 -93.51 -2.07
N ARG A 342 73.57 -94.23 -1.69
CA ARG A 342 73.68 -95.44 -0.84
C ARG A 342 74.40 -96.60 -1.53
N GLU A 343 74.36 -96.66 -2.85
CA GLU A 343 75.04 -97.70 -3.62
C GLU A 343 76.55 -97.44 -3.75
N LEU A 344 76.95 -96.16 -3.72
CA LEU A 344 78.36 -95.75 -3.70
C LEU A 344 79.05 -96.13 -2.37
N ASP A 345 78.40 -95.88 -1.24
CA ASP A 345 78.92 -96.22 0.10
C ASP A 345 79.15 -97.73 0.26
N ARG A 346 78.35 -98.55 -0.45
CA ARG A 346 78.43 -100.02 -0.41
C ARG A 346 79.63 -100.58 -1.19
N VAL A 347 80.13 -99.86 -2.18
CA VAL A 347 81.33 -100.23 -2.97
C VAL A 347 82.60 -99.88 -2.19
N GLN A 348 82.60 -98.78 -1.44
CA GLN A 348 83.75 -98.29 -0.68
C GLN A 348 84.15 -99.23 0.49
N HIS A 349 83.18 -99.87 1.14
CA HIS A 349 83.43 -100.82 2.23
C HIS A 349 84.11 -102.13 1.75
N LYS A 350 83.94 -102.54 0.50
CA LYS A 350 84.52 -103.80 -0.02
C LYS A 350 86.01 -103.68 -0.35
N LEU A 351 86.52 -102.46 -0.55
CA LEU A 351 87.93 -102.20 -0.88
C LEU A 351 88.84 -102.27 0.37
N GLN A 352 88.36 -101.81 1.52
CA GLN A 352 89.11 -101.79 2.79
C GLN A 352 89.39 -103.18 3.39
N THR A 353 88.66 -104.21 2.99
CA THR A 353 88.82 -105.58 3.54
C THR A 353 89.87 -106.41 2.79
N ALA A 354 90.33 -105.98 1.61
CA ALA A 354 91.30 -106.73 0.81
C ALA A 354 92.77 -106.44 1.20
N GLU A 355 93.02 -105.35 1.92
CA GLU A 355 94.38 -104.81 2.14
C GLU A 355 95.04 -105.33 3.43
N THR A 356 94.25 -105.84 4.38
CA THR A 356 94.72 -106.30 5.70
C THR A 356 95.29 -107.73 5.71
N CYS A 357 95.03 -108.56 4.71
CA CYS A 357 95.45 -109.98 4.71
C CYS A 357 96.89 -110.25 4.21
N ARG A 358 97.67 -109.23 3.82
CA ARG A 358 98.97 -109.41 3.12
C ARG A 358 100.23 -109.29 4.00
N GLN A 359 100.15 -108.84 5.26
CA GLN A 359 101.34 -108.38 6.00
C GLN A 359 101.83 -109.23 7.20
N GLU A 360 101.18 -110.34 7.57
CA GLU A 360 101.49 -111.01 8.86
C GLU A 360 102.44 -112.24 8.83
N LEU A 361 102.88 -112.78 7.69
CA LEU A 361 103.46 -114.14 7.67
C LEU A 361 105.00 -114.30 7.56
N THR A 362 105.83 -113.27 7.67
CA THR A 362 107.29 -113.44 7.37
C THR A 362 108.29 -112.86 8.38
N ARG A 363 107.86 -112.29 9.52
CA ARG A 363 108.77 -111.49 10.37
C ARG A 363 109.07 -112.00 11.78
N VAL A 364 108.66 -113.20 12.16
CA VAL A 364 108.75 -113.64 13.58
C VAL A 364 109.86 -114.65 13.86
N GLN A 365 110.52 -115.22 12.86
CA GLN A 365 111.49 -116.31 13.10
C GLN A 365 112.96 -115.86 13.27
N GLY A 366 113.30 -114.59 13.01
CA GLY A 366 114.69 -114.09 13.05
C GLY A 366 115.03 -113.15 14.22
N GLU A 367 114.05 -112.62 14.95
CA GLU A 367 114.30 -111.54 15.94
C GLU A 367 114.53 -112.03 17.37
N LEU A 368 114.30 -113.31 17.66
CA LEU A 368 114.39 -113.86 19.02
C LEU A 368 115.83 -113.90 19.58
N GLN A 369 116.85 -113.81 18.73
CA GLN A 369 118.26 -113.88 19.14
C GLN A 369 118.95 -112.50 19.23
N LYS A 370 118.32 -111.42 18.72
CA LYS A 370 118.75 -110.01 18.90
C LYS A 370 118.09 -109.33 20.12
N ALA A 371 117.03 -109.93 20.68
CA ALA A 371 116.24 -109.38 21.79
C ALA A 371 117.02 -109.22 23.11
N ALA A 372 118.07 -110.01 23.34
CA ALA A 372 118.83 -110.00 24.60
C ALA A 372 119.80 -108.82 24.75
N GLN A 373 120.21 -108.15 23.66
CA GLN A 373 121.11 -106.98 23.69
C GLN A 373 120.36 -105.65 23.55
N THR A 374 119.13 -105.68 23.02
CA THR A 374 118.24 -104.50 22.96
C THR A 374 117.51 -104.21 24.27
N GLU A 375 117.49 -105.12 25.24
CA GLU A 375 116.75 -104.96 26.51
C GLU A 375 117.20 -103.72 27.32
N ALA A 376 118.51 -103.41 27.32
CA ALA A 376 119.05 -102.25 28.04
C ALA A 376 118.70 -100.91 27.36
N GLY A 377 118.76 -100.83 26.02
CA GLY A 377 118.34 -99.64 25.26
C GLY A 377 116.81 -99.49 25.17
N LEU A 378 116.07 -100.60 25.28
CA LEU A 378 114.61 -100.60 25.36
C LEU A 378 114.11 -100.11 26.72
N LYS A 379 114.82 -100.34 27.83
CA LYS A 379 114.43 -99.77 29.14
C LYS A 379 114.43 -98.24 29.14
N GLU A 380 115.38 -97.61 28.47
CA GLU A 380 115.46 -96.15 28.33
C GLU A 380 114.37 -95.61 27.38
N LYS A 381 114.14 -96.27 26.24
CA LYS A 381 113.03 -95.93 25.34
C LYS A 381 111.64 -96.19 25.95
N ILE A 382 111.48 -97.21 26.79
CA ILE A 382 110.24 -97.50 27.53
C ILE A 382 109.97 -96.41 28.57
N ALA A 383 111.01 -95.87 29.23
CA ALA A 383 110.86 -94.74 30.14
C ALA A 383 110.46 -93.45 29.41
N ASP A 384 111.00 -93.20 28.22
CA ASP A 384 110.66 -92.03 27.41
C ASP A 384 109.26 -92.17 26.76
N LEU A 385 108.90 -93.37 26.29
CA LEU A 385 107.57 -93.70 25.79
C LEU A 385 106.51 -93.68 26.90
N LYS A 386 106.84 -94.07 28.14
CA LYS A 386 105.94 -93.88 29.29
C LYS A 386 105.70 -92.41 29.58
N ARG A 387 106.72 -91.55 29.49
CA ARG A 387 106.55 -90.10 29.64
C ARG A 387 105.70 -89.50 28.52
N ARG A 388 105.91 -89.91 27.27
CA ARG A 388 105.08 -89.47 26.13
C ARG A 388 103.64 -89.98 26.20
N LEU A 389 103.45 -91.24 26.57
CA LEU A 389 102.13 -91.82 26.78
C LEU A 389 101.39 -91.11 27.91
N GLU A 390 102.06 -90.78 29.02
CA GLU A 390 101.42 -90.03 30.09
C GLU A 390 101.12 -88.59 29.69
N SER A 391 101.98 -87.94 28.88
CA SER A 391 101.67 -86.61 28.32
C SER A 391 100.52 -86.63 27.32
N GLU A 392 100.45 -87.65 26.46
CA GLU A 392 99.32 -87.82 25.53
C GLU A 392 98.04 -88.23 26.27
N LYS A 393 98.15 -88.96 27.38
CA LYS A 393 97.02 -89.27 28.25
C LYS A 393 96.53 -88.01 28.95
N THR A 394 97.41 -87.12 29.42
CA THR A 394 96.99 -85.83 29.98
C THR A 394 96.36 -84.90 28.93
N GLU A 395 96.87 -84.89 27.70
CA GLU A 395 96.24 -84.14 26.59
C GLU A 395 94.94 -84.80 26.09
N GLY A 396 94.85 -86.14 26.16
CA GLY A 396 93.64 -86.90 25.90
C GLY A 396 92.57 -86.65 26.96
N ASP A 397 92.93 -86.60 28.24
CA ASP A 397 92.03 -86.26 29.35
C ASP A 397 91.58 -84.79 29.24
N LYS A 398 92.46 -83.90 28.77
CA LYS A 398 92.13 -82.50 28.47
C LYS A 398 91.21 -82.35 27.27
N CYS A 399 91.45 -83.09 26.19
CA CYS A 399 90.59 -83.09 25.01
C CYS A 399 89.24 -83.74 25.31
N SER A 400 89.21 -84.78 26.15
CA SER A 400 88.00 -85.45 26.62
C SER A 400 87.17 -84.55 27.54
N SER A 401 87.80 -83.81 28.45
CA SER A 401 87.11 -82.80 29.27
C SER A 401 86.57 -81.64 28.42
N GLN A 402 87.35 -81.13 27.47
CA GLN A 402 86.87 -80.11 26.53
C GLN A 402 85.71 -80.61 25.64
N LEU A 403 85.75 -81.86 25.19
CA LEU A 403 84.65 -82.47 24.43
C LEU A 403 83.40 -82.65 25.32
N THR A 404 83.60 -83.04 26.58
CA THR A 404 82.51 -83.19 27.55
C THR A 404 81.86 -81.84 27.86
N ASP A 405 82.66 -80.77 28.01
CA ASP A 405 82.19 -79.40 28.20
C ASP A 405 81.47 -78.88 26.94
N ALA A 406 81.99 -79.14 25.75
CA ALA A 406 81.34 -78.76 24.50
C ALA A 406 79.99 -79.48 24.30
N LEU A 407 79.92 -80.77 24.65
CA LEU A 407 78.68 -81.54 24.60
C LEU A 407 77.68 -81.09 25.68
N ALA A 408 78.14 -80.68 26.86
CA ALA A 408 77.30 -80.08 27.90
C ALA A 408 76.72 -78.73 27.43
N ASN A 409 77.56 -77.85 26.88
CA ASN A 409 77.13 -76.58 26.30
C ASN A 409 76.14 -76.79 25.14
N GLN A 410 76.36 -77.79 24.29
CA GLN A 410 75.43 -78.11 23.21
C GLN A 410 74.07 -78.59 23.75
N ARG A 411 74.03 -79.39 24.82
CA ARG A 411 72.77 -79.75 25.49
C ARG A 411 72.06 -78.55 26.07
N ASP A 412 72.79 -77.63 26.68
CA ASP A 412 72.19 -76.42 27.25
C ASP A 412 71.61 -75.51 26.15
N VAL A 413 72.28 -75.37 25.01
CA VAL A 413 71.75 -74.65 23.84
C VAL A 413 70.50 -75.35 23.27
N ILE A 414 70.51 -76.69 23.17
CA ILE A 414 69.33 -77.45 22.73
C ILE A 414 68.15 -77.24 23.69
N ARG A 415 68.42 -77.23 25.01
CA ARG A 415 67.40 -76.99 26.04
C ARG A 415 66.86 -75.57 25.99
N GLN A 416 67.71 -74.56 25.77
CA GLN A 416 67.28 -73.18 25.56
C GLN A 416 66.44 -73.03 24.29
N LYS A 417 66.82 -73.72 23.20
CA LYS A 417 66.03 -73.74 21.97
C LYS A 417 64.64 -74.33 22.20
N GLN A 418 64.53 -75.46 22.90
CA GLN A 418 63.24 -76.07 23.22
C GLN A 418 62.37 -75.15 24.08
N ASN A 419 62.93 -74.50 25.09
CA ASN A 419 62.20 -73.52 25.89
C ASN A 419 61.67 -72.34 25.04
N LEU A 420 62.48 -71.84 24.10
CA LEU A 420 62.05 -70.76 23.19
C LEU A 420 60.98 -71.22 22.20
N GLU A 421 61.02 -72.46 21.74
CA GLU A 421 59.98 -73.05 20.88
C GLU A 421 58.65 -73.22 21.64
N ASP A 422 58.71 -73.61 22.92
CA ASP A 422 57.55 -73.70 23.80
C ASP A 422 56.96 -72.31 24.08
N ASP A 423 57.80 -71.31 24.36
CA ASP A 423 57.37 -69.92 24.56
C ASP A 423 56.75 -69.33 23.27
N LEU A 424 57.33 -69.61 22.10
CA LEU A 424 56.76 -69.21 20.80
C LEU A 424 55.39 -69.84 20.56
N SER A 425 55.24 -71.13 20.88
CA SER A 425 53.98 -71.85 20.77
C SER A 425 52.92 -71.25 21.71
N LYS A 426 53.32 -70.86 22.92
CA LYS A 426 52.44 -70.21 23.89
C LYS A 426 51.96 -68.84 23.39
N VAL A 427 52.88 -67.99 22.91
CA VAL A 427 52.54 -66.67 22.36
C VAL A 427 51.66 -66.78 21.12
N GLN A 428 51.90 -67.76 20.24
CA GLN A 428 51.02 -68.00 19.09
C GLN A 428 49.60 -68.40 19.49
N ASN A 429 49.45 -69.20 20.54
CA ASN A 429 48.15 -69.59 21.05
C ASN A 429 47.43 -68.40 21.70
N GLU A 430 48.11 -67.60 22.53
CA GLU A 430 47.58 -66.36 23.11
C GLU A 430 47.14 -65.36 22.02
N LEU A 431 47.91 -65.23 20.93
CA LEU A 431 47.57 -64.38 19.79
C LEU A 431 46.33 -64.89 19.03
N LYS A 432 46.20 -66.21 18.86
CA LYS A 432 45.01 -66.83 18.26
C LYS A 432 43.78 -66.56 19.11
N GLU A 433 43.91 -66.71 20.43
CA GLU A 433 42.82 -66.53 21.38
C GLU A 433 42.37 -65.07 21.44
N LEU A 434 43.32 -64.12 21.49
CA LEU A 434 43.04 -62.69 21.41
C LEU A 434 42.38 -62.29 20.08
N ARG A 435 42.84 -62.83 18.94
CA ARG A 435 42.18 -62.60 17.65
C ARG A 435 40.77 -63.16 17.62
N SER A 436 40.54 -64.36 18.15
CA SER A 436 39.20 -64.95 18.20
C SER A 436 38.28 -64.15 19.12
N GLN A 437 38.79 -63.66 20.25
CA GLN A 437 38.05 -62.84 21.20
C GLN A 437 37.68 -61.49 20.60
N GLN A 438 38.64 -60.80 19.97
CA GLN A 438 38.40 -59.52 19.31
C GLN A 438 37.40 -59.64 18.15
N THR A 439 37.44 -60.74 17.39
CA THR A 439 36.49 -61.01 16.31
C THR A 439 35.08 -61.27 16.86
N PHE A 440 34.97 -62.02 17.96
CA PHE A 440 33.70 -62.29 18.62
C PHE A 440 33.09 -61.03 19.26
N ASP A 441 33.92 -60.21 19.91
CA ASP A 441 33.49 -58.97 20.53
C ASP A 441 33.04 -57.94 19.49
N LEU A 442 33.75 -57.81 18.37
CA LEU A 442 33.32 -56.97 17.23
C LEU A 442 32.01 -57.48 16.62
N GLN A 443 31.87 -58.80 16.43
CA GLN A 443 30.66 -59.39 15.87
C GLN A 443 29.45 -59.19 16.80
N LYS A 444 29.67 -59.29 18.12
CA LYS A 444 28.67 -58.98 19.14
C LYS A 444 28.31 -57.50 19.14
N GLN A 445 29.30 -56.60 19.09
CA GLN A 445 29.08 -55.16 19.07
C GLN A 445 28.31 -54.72 17.83
N LEU A 446 28.62 -55.28 16.65
CA LEU A 446 27.88 -55.02 15.41
C LEU A 446 26.43 -55.51 15.51
N LYS A 447 26.22 -56.67 16.12
CA LYS A 447 24.89 -57.25 16.33
C LYS A 447 24.05 -56.40 17.29
N ASP A 448 24.65 -55.93 18.37
CA ASP A 448 24.00 -55.08 19.37
C ASP A 448 23.70 -53.67 18.81
N GLN A 449 24.59 -53.12 17.98
CA GLN A 449 24.31 -51.87 17.27
C GLN A 449 23.18 -52.04 16.24
N TRP A 450 23.16 -53.15 15.50
CA TRP A 450 22.10 -53.43 14.53
C TRP A 450 20.74 -53.59 15.21
N THR A 451 20.65 -54.29 16.34
CA THR A 451 19.39 -54.41 17.10
C THR A 451 18.96 -53.07 17.69
N ALA A 452 19.87 -52.24 18.18
CA ALA A 452 19.55 -50.90 18.67
C ALA A 452 18.98 -50.00 17.55
N VAL A 453 19.64 -49.96 16.39
CA VAL A 453 19.18 -49.18 15.23
C VAL A 453 17.85 -49.73 14.70
N SER A 454 17.70 -51.05 14.61
CA SER A 454 16.47 -51.69 14.15
C SER A 454 15.27 -51.37 15.07
N ASN A 455 15.49 -51.39 16.39
CA ASN A 455 14.45 -51.02 17.35
C ASN A 455 14.12 -49.53 17.30
N ALA A 456 15.12 -48.65 17.22
CA ALA A 456 14.91 -47.21 17.08
C ALA A 456 14.14 -46.85 15.80
N MET A 457 14.45 -47.49 14.67
CA MET A 457 13.70 -47.33 13.42
C MET A 457 12.27 -47.86 13.53
N LYS A 458 12.04 -48.98 14.22
CA LYS A 458 10.68 -49.47 14.51
C LYS A 458 9.88 -48.49 15.35
N GLU A 459 10.50 -47.91 16.38
CA GLU A 459 9.88 -46.90 17.23
C GLU A 459 9.47 -45.67 16.39
N GLN A 460 10.40 -45.14 15.59
CA GLN A 460 10.15 -43.99 14.72
C GLN A 460 9.07 -44.27 13.66
N LEU A 461 9.04 -45.47 13.08
CA LEU A 461 7.99 -45.86 12.13
C LEU A 461 6.63 -46.01 12.82
N SER A 462 6.61 -46.44 14.09
CA SER A 462 5.40 -46.54 14.90
C SER A 462 4.86 -45.15 15.23
N GLU A 463 5.74 -44.24 15.63
CA GLU A 463 5.43 -42.85 15.95
C GLU A 463 5.00 -42.07 14.69
N LYS A 464 5.63 -42.34 13.55
CA LYS A 464 5.19 -41.78 12.26
C LYS A 464 3.81 -42.30 11.87
N ARG A 465 3.51 -43.60 12.10
CA ARG A 465 2.18 -44.17 11.87
C ARG A 465 1.10 -43.55 12.75
N THR A 466 1.40 -43.31 14.03
CA THR A 466 0.43 -42.66 14.92
C THR A 466 0.24 -41.20 14.54
N HIS A 467 1.28 -40.51 14.07
CA HIS A 467 1.18 -39.17 13.51
C HIS A 467 0.34 -39.14 12.22
N GLU A 468 0.57 -40.06 11.28
CA GLU A 468 -0.23 -40.20 10.05
C GLU A 468 -1.71 -40.47 10.36
N GLU A 469 -2.01 -41.30 11.37
CA GLU A 469 -3.38 -41.56 11.80
C GLU A 469 -4.02 -40.32 12.45
N ALA A 470 -3.28 -39.55 13.24
CA ALA A 470 -3.76 -38.29 13.80
C ALA A 470 -4.05 -37.24 12.71
N VAL A 471 -3.18 -37.14 11.70
CA VAL A 471 -3.38 -36.27 10.52
C VAL A 471 -4.61 -36.71 9.74
N ARG A 472 -4.82 -38.03 9.59
CA ARG A 472 -6.02 -38.57 8.94
C ARG A 472 -7.29 -38.23 9.72
N GLN A 473 -7.31 -38.38 11.04
CA GLN A 473 -8.45 -37.99 11.89
C GLN A 473 -8.75 -36.50 11.82
N LEU A 474 -7.72 -35.65 11.80
CA LEU A 474 -7.85 -34.21 11.58
C LEU A 474 -8.45 -33.90 10.20
N THR A 475 -8.02 -34.62 9.16
CA THR A 475 -8.54 -34.48 7.80
C THR A 475 -10.02 -34.87 7.72
N ASP A 476 -10.41 -35.96 8.38
CA ASP A 476 -11.80 -36.41 8.44
C ASP A 476 -12.68 -35.43 9.22
N SER A 477 -12.17 -34.89 10.35
CA SER A 477 -12.85 -33.85 11.13
C SER A 477 -13.04 -32.56 10.33
N TRP A 478 -11.98 -32.10 9.66
CA TRP A 478 -12.03 -30.92 8.78
C TRP A 478 -12.99 -31.11 7.60
N SER A 479 -13.03 -32.31 7.02
CA SER A 479 -13.97 -32.63 5.94
C SER A 479 -15.43 -32.59 6.43
N SER A 480 -15.67 -33.03 7.66
CA SER A 480 -16.99 -33.02 8.30
C SER A 480 -17.44 -31.59 8.62
N GLU A 481 -16.53 -30.77 9.16
CA GLU A 481 -16.80 -29.35 9.43
C GLU A 481 -17.03 -28.57 8.14
N LYS A 482 -16.22 -28.81 7.10
CA LYS A 482 -16.44 -28.22 5.77
C LYS A 482 -17.81 -28.61 5.19
N LYS A 483 -18.24 -29.85 5.39
CA LYS A 483 -19.57 -30.32 4.95
C LYS A 483 -20.69 -29.65 5.76
N ALA A 484 -20.51 -29.47 7.06
CA ALA A 484 -21.46 -28.77 7.93
C ALA A 484 -21.58 -27.28 7.53
N LEU A 485 -20.47 -26.59 7.33
CA LEU A 485 -20.43 -25.20 6.86
C LEU A 485 -21.05 -25.06 5.46
N ARG A 486 -20.79 -26.00 4.55
CA ARG A 486 -21.44 -26.03 3.24
C ARG A 486 -22.95 -26.22 3.37
N GLY A 487 -23.41 -27.05 4.31
CA GLY A 487 -24.82 -27.19 4.66
C GLY A 487 -25.43 -25.89 5.19
N GLN A 488 -24.74 -25.18 6.08
CA GLN A 488 -25.19 -23.87 6.59
C GLN A 488 -25.25 -22.82 5.49
N ILE A 489 -24.26 -22.76 4.60
CA ILE A 489 -24.27 -21.86 3.44
C ILE A 489 -25.47 -22.20 2.54
N SER A 490 -25.68 -23.47 2.22
CA SER A 490 -26.84 -23.91 1.42
C SER A 490 -28.18 -23.59 2.08
N ALA A 491 -28.27 -23.56 3.41
CA ALA A 491 -29.47 -23.16 4.13
C ALA A 491 -29.68 -21.63 4.14
N ASN A 492 -28.58 -20.85 4.11
CA ASN A 492 -28.63 -19.39 4.09
C ASN A 492 -28.91 -18.82 2.70
N VAL A 493 -28.57 -19.52 1.61
CA VAL A 493 -28.89 -19.12 0.23
C VAL A 493 -30.40 -18.87 0.01
N PRO A 494 -31.32 -19.77 0.36
CA PRO A 494 -32.76 -19.51 0.19
C PRO A 494 -33.28 -18.40 1.11
N LEU A 495 -32.64 -18.17 2.27
CA LEU A 495 -32.97 -17.03 3.13
C LEU A 495 -32.57 -15.70 2.46
N ILE A 496 -31.40 -15.65 1.83
CA ILE A 496 -30.94 -14.49 1.06
C ILE A 496 -31.86 -14.26 -0.14
N GLU A 497 -32.22 -15.29 -0.91
CA GLU A 497 -33.15 -15.17 -2.04
C GLU A 497 -34.52 -14.65 -1.60
N SER A 498 -35.05 -15.13 -0.47
CA SER A 498 -36.29 -14.64 0.13
C SER A 498 -36.19 -13.16 0.55
N LEU A 499 -35.09 -12.76 1.21
CA LEU A 499 -34.84 -11.37 1.56
C LEU A 499 -34.68 -10.48 0.32
N GLN A 500 -34.07 -11.00 -0.75
CA GLN A 500 -33.87 -10.30 -2.01
C GLN A 500 -35.21 -10.07 -2.73
N GLN A 501 -36.10 -11.06 -2.72
CA GLN A 501 -37.48 -10.92 -3.20
C GLN A 501 -38.28 -9.91 -2.36
N GLN A 502 -38.10 -9.90 -1.04
CA GLN A 502 -38.73 -8.89 -0.17
C GLN A 502 -38.22 -7.48 -0.48
N VAL A 503 -36.91 -7.31 -0.70
CA VAL A 503 -36.32 -6.03 -1.11
C VAL A 503 -36.86 -5.58 -2.47
N GLN A 504 -36.96 -6.47 -3.46
CA GLN A 504 -37.58 -6.14 -4.75
C GLN A 504 -39.06 -5.75 -4.62
N THR A 505 -39.79 -6.42 -3.71
CA THR A 505 -41.19 -6.09 -3.41
C THR A 505 -41.32 -4.74 -2.71
N LEU A 506 -40.36 -4.38 -1.85
CA LEU A 506 -40.31 -3.06 -1.21
C LEU A 506 -39.88 -1.98 -2.22
N GLN A 507 -38.93 -2.27 -3.10
CA GLN A 507 -38.51 -1.36 -4.17
C GLN A 507 -39.65 -1.08 -5.16
N SER A 508 -40.43 -2.09 -5.56
CA SER A 508 -41.61 -1.87 -6.42
C SER A 508 -42.69 -1.04 -5.73
N LYS A 509 -42.88 -1.19 -4.41
CA LYS A 509 -43.75 -0.32 -3.62
C LYS A 509 -43.21 1.11 -3.50
N VAL A 510 -41.89 1.29 -3.40
CA VAL A 510 -41.25 2.63 -3.42
C VAL A 510 -41.42 3.30 -4.79
N CYS A 511 -41.31 2.57 -5.90
CA CYS A 511 -41.62 3.10 -7.24
C CYS A 511 -43.09 3.55 -7.38
N THR A 512 -44.04 2.97 -6.63
CA THR A 512 -45.43 3.45 -6.60
C THR A 512 -45.65 4.71 -5.74
N LEU A 513 -44.67 5.11 -4.91
CA LEU A 513 -44.72 6.34 -4.09
C LEU A 513 -44.12 7.56 -4.80
N GLU A 514 -43.31 7.35 -5.83
CA GLU A 514 -42.66 8.39 -6.64
C GLU A 514 -43.68 9.36 -7.32
N PRO A 515 -44.83 8.90 -7.87
CA PRO A 515 -45.86 9.79 -8.41
C PRO A 515 -46.57 10.61 -7.33
N VAL A 516 -46.63 10.10 -6.09
CA VAL A 516 -47.23 10.80 -4.94
C VAL A 516 -46.29 11.92 -4.47
N GLN A 517 -44.98 11.67 -4.49
CA GLN A 517 -43.98 12.69 -4.20
C GLN A 517 -43.91 13.77 -5.28
N GLY A 518 -44.05 13.41 -6.56
CA GLY A 518 -44.22 14.38 -7.65
C GLY A 518 -45.44 15.29 -7.45
N LYS A 519 -46.60 14.72 -7.09
CA LYS A 519 -47.81 15.50 -6.78
C LYS A 519 -47.64 16.39 -5.54
N LEU A 520 -46.92 15.93 -4.52
CA LEU A 520 -46.63 16.71 -3.32
C LEU A 520 -45.70 17.89 -3.62
N ASN A 521 -44.69 17.68 -4.45
CA ASN A 521 -43.80 18.76 -4.90
C ASN A 521 -44.54 19.81 -5.73
N THR A 522 -45.41 19.38 -6.66
CA THR A 522 -46.26 20.33 -7.42
C THR A 522 -47.24 21.07 -6.53
N ALA A 523 -47.82 20.41 -5.52
CA ALA A 523 -48.66 21.07 -4.53
C ALA A 523 -47.88 22.09 -3.70
N ASN A 524 -46.63 21.79 -3.33
CA ASN A 524 -45.77 22.67 -2.57
C ASN A 524 -45.32 23.90 -3.39
N GLU A 525 -44.99 23.71 -4.67
CA GLU A 525 -44.72 24.81 -5.62
C GLU A 525 -45.95 25.71 -5.83
N ASN A 526 -47.15 25.11 -5.86
CA ASN A 526 -48.39 25.87 -5.93
C ASN A 526 -48.66 26.65 -4.64
N ILE A 527 -48.38 26.08 -3.47
CA ILE A 527 -48.52 26.79 -2.18
C ILE A 527 -47.52 27.96 -2.10
N ASN A 528 -46.28 27.78 -2.56
CA ASN A 528 -45.29 28.85 -2.58
C ASN A 528 -45.71 29.99 -3.53
N ARG A 529 -46.15 29.68 -4.75
CA ARG A 529 -46.71 30.70 -5.67
C ARG A 529 -47.93 31.40 -5.09
N MET A 530 -48.83 30.64 -4.47
CA MET A 530 -50.02 31.22 -3.85
C MET A 530 -49.65 32.10 -2.65
N SER A 531 -48.55 31.81 -1.94
CA SER A 531 -48.01 32.69 -0.88
C SER A 531 -47.41 33.97 -1.46
N GLU A 532 -46.67 33.89 -2.56
CA GLU A 532 -46.12 35.05 -3.28
C GLU A 532 -47.24 35.97 -3.80
N ASP A 533 -48.28 35.39 -4.42
CA ASP A 533 -49.46 36.13 -4.88
C ASP A 533 -50.20 36.81 -3.71
N LEU A 534 -50.24 36.16 -2.54
CA LEU A 534 -50.91 36.68 -1.34
C LEU A 534 -50.12 37.83 -0.70
N ASP A 535 -48.79 37.75 -0.72
CA ASP A 535 -47.92 38.85 -0.28
C ASP A 535 -47.97 40.03 -1.27
N GLU A 536 -48.02 39.77 -2.58
CA GLU A 536 -48.23 40.82 -3.59
C GLU A 536 -49.62 41.48 -3.43
N ALA A 537 -50.67 40.69 -3.20
CA ALA A 537 -52.01 41.22 -2.91
C ALA A 537 -52.04 42.05 -1.61
N ARG A 538 -51.30 41.63 -0.59
CA ARG A 538 -51.15 42.36 0.68
C ARG A 538 -50.45 43.70 0.47
N ASP A 539 -49.37 43.73 -0.32
CA ASP A 539 -48.66 44.97 -0.63
C ASP A 539 -49.49 45.92 -1.50
N ASN A 540 -50.25 45.38 -2.45
CA ASN A 540 -51.21 46.14 -3.24
C ASN A 540 -52.33 46.73 -2.39
N LEU A 541 -52.86 45.97 -1.41
CA LEU A 541 -53.84 46.47 -0.45
C LEU A 541 -53.25 47.57 0.45
N ARG A 542 -52.00 47.41 0.88
CA ARG A 542 -51.30 48.43 1.67
C ARG A 542 -51.09 49.73 0.87
N ASN A 543 -50.76 49.60 -0.42
CA ASN A 543 -50.63 50.72 -1.33
C ASN A 543 -51.98 51.40 -1.62
N SER A 544 -53.04 50.63 -1.83
CA SER A 544 -54.38 51.19 -2.05
C SER A 544 -54.89 51.90 -0.79
N GLN A 545 -54.62 51.35 0.39
CA GLN A 545 -54.97 51.97 1.65
C GLN A 545 -54.23 53.30 1.87
N ARG A 546 -52.95 53.38 1.51
CA ARG A 546 -52.19 54.65 1.51
C ARG A 546 -52.79 55.69 0.55
N LYS A 547 -53.19 55.26 -0.65
CA LYS A 547 -53.87 56.14 -1.62
C LYS A 547 -55.23 56.62 -1.10
N VAL A 548 -55.96 55.77 -0.39
CA VAL A 548 -57.22 56.16 0.26
C VAL A 548 -56.96 57.23 1.33
N THR A 549 -55.92 57.08 2.16
CA THR A 549 -55.54 58.10 3.15
C THR A 549 -55.15 59.43 2.48
N GLU A 550 -54.39 59.39 1.39
CA GLU A 550 -54.08 60.61 0.59
C GLU A 550 -55.33 61.26 -0.01
N LEU A 551 -56.29 60.45 -0.46
CA LEU A 551 -57.56 60.96 -0.99
C LEU A 551 -58.44 61.55 0.11
N GLU A 552 -58.50 60.93 1.29
CA GLU A 552 -59.19 61.46 2.47
C GLU A 552 -58.60 62.81 2.89
N GLU A 553 -57.26 62.94 2.87
CA GLU A 553 -56.59 64.21 3.17
C GLU A 553 -56.90 65.29 2.12
N LYS A 554 -56.91 64.94 0.82
CA LYS A 554 -57.35 65.85 -0.26
C LYS A 554 -58.82 66.25 -0.13
N VAL A 555 -59.70 65.34 0.31
CA VAL A 555 -61.11 65.63 0.57
C VAL A 555 -61.26 66.58 1.75
N ASN A 556 -60.47 66.42 2.82
CA ASN A 556 -60.44 67.36 3.94
C ASN A 556 -59.97 68.76 3.50
N VAL A 557 -58.91 68.84 2.69
CA VAL A 557 -58.44 70.11 2.11
C VAL A 557 -59.54 70.76 1.25
N SER A 558 -60.18 69.98 0.38
CA SER A 558 -61.25 70.48 -0.50
C SER A 558 -62.50 70.91 0.29
N THR A 559 -62.79 70.24 1.40
CA THR A 559 -63.89 70.60 2.32
C THR A 559 -63.61 71.94 3.00
N ASN A 560 -62.37 72.16 3.46
CA ASN A 560 -61.95 73.44 4.02
C ASN A 560 -61.98 74.57 2.97
N GLU A 561 -61.57 74.29 1.73
CA GLU A 561 -61.70 75.25 0.63
C GLU A 561 -63.17 75.57 0.31
N LEU A 562 -64.06 74.58 0.37
CA LEU A 562 -65.50 74.78 0.21
C LEU A 562 -66.09 75.65 1.33
N ASP A 563 -65.67 75.46 2.57
CA ASP A 563 -66.09 76.30 3.70
C ASP A 563 -65.60 77.74 3.55
N LEU A 564 -64.36 77.94 3.07
CA LEU A 564 -63.84 79.27 2.74
C LEU A 564 -64.62 79.92 1.59
N LEU A 565 -64.92 79.17 0.53
CA LEU A 565 -65.74 79.66 -0.59
C LEU A 565 -67.16 79.98 -0.13
N LYS A 566 -67.73 79.21 0.79
CA LYS A 566 -69.05 79.47 1.36
C LYS A 566 -69.07 80.75 2.21
N ALA A 567 -67.99 81.01 2.96
CA ALA A 567 -67.81 82.27 3.69
C ALA A 567 -67.62 83.47 2.73
N GLU A 568 -66.82 83.32 1.67
CA GLU A 568 -66.64 84.33 0.63
C GLU A 568 -67.96 84.64 -0.09
N ASN A 569 -68.75 83.61 -0.40
CA ASN A 569 -70.06 83.78 -1.03
C ASN A 569 -71.05 84.49 -0.10
N GLY A 570 -71.00 84.22 1.21
CA GLY A 570 -71.75 84.98 2.22
C GLY A 570 -71.36 86.47 2.24
N ARG A 571 -70.07 86.78 2.16
CA ARG A 571 -69.59 88.18 2.04
C ARG A 571 -70.01 88.84 0.73
N LEU A 572 -70.01 88.11 -0.38
CA LEU A 572 -70.48 88.61 -1.68
C LEU A 572 -71.99 88.85 -1.68
N GLU A 573 -72.77 88.01 -0.97
CA GLU A 573 -74.21 88.21 -0.81
C GLU A 573 -74.52 89.45 0.06
N GLU A 574 -73.74 89.69 1.11
CA GLU A 574 -73.81 90.92 1.91
C GLU A 574 -73.40 92.17 1.11
N SER A 575 -72.34 92.06 0.32
CA SER A 575 -71.93 93.10 -0.63
C SER A 575 -73.02 93.36 -1.68
N GLY A 576 -73.66 92.30 -2.20
CA GLY A 576 -74.78 92.39 -3.14
C GLY A 576 -76.02 93.05 -2.54
N LYS A 577 -76.32 92.79 -1.26
CA LYS A 577 -77.38 93.50 -0.51
C LYS A 577 -77.04 94.98 -0.33
N SER A 578 -75.79 95.30 0.02
CA SER A 578 -75.30 96.68 0.14
C SER A 578 -75.38 97.45 -1.19
N VAL A 579 -74.94 96.82 -2.29
CA VAL A 579 -75.03 97.39 -3.65
C VAL A 579 -76.48 97.52 -4.11
N SER A 580 -77.36 96.56 -3.79
CA SER A 580 -78.80 96.67 -4.09
C SER A 580 -79.47 97.80 -3.31
N GLU A 581 -79.06 98.03 -2.05
CA GLU A 581 -79.53 99.17 -1.25
C GLU A 581 -79.05 100.49 -1.87
N GLN A 582 -77.76 100.58 -2.23
CA GLN A 582 -77.21 101.75 -2.95
C GLN A 582 -77.88 101.97 -4.32
N LEU A 583 -78.22 100.90 -5.05
CA LEU A 583 -78.94 100.97 -6.31
C LEU A 583 -80.39 101.42 -6.10
N ARG A 584 -81.04 101.03 -4.99
CA ARG A 584 -82.37 101.50 -4.62
C ARG A 584 -82.37 102.98 -4.27
N THR A 585 -81.34 103.45 -3.55
CA THR A 585 -81.14 104.89 -3.28
C THR A 585 -80.86 105.66 -4.57
N SER A 586 -79.97 105.14 -5.41
CA SER A 586 -79.63 105.68 -6.73
C SER A 586 -80.86 105.75 -7.65
N LYS A 587 -81.68 104.69 -7.68
CA LYS A 587 -82.96 104.64 -8.41
C LYS A 587 -83.98 105.64 -7.86
N GLY A 588 -83.99 105.89 -6.55
CA GLY A 588 -84.75 106.98 -5.95
C GLY A 588 -84.33 108.36 -6.47
N THR A 589 -83.03 108.64 -6.53
CA THR A 589 -82.49 109.86 -7.14
C THR A 589 -82.73 109.94 -8.65
N ILE A 590 -82.62 108.83 -9.37
CA ILE A 590 -82.90 108.76 -10.82
C ILE A 590 -84.38 109.02 -11.08
N ASN A 591 -85.30 108.47 -10.30
CA ASN A 591 -86.74 108.78 -10.45
C ASN A 591 -87.04 110.25 -10.16
N SER A 592 -86.36 110.85 -9.18
CA SER A 592 -86.48 112.30 -8.88
C SER A 592 -85.93 113.17 -10.02
N LEU A 593 -84.83 112.74 -10.66
CA LEU A 593 -84.25 113.38 -11.84
C LEU A 593 -85.10 113.16 -13.09
N GLN A 594 -85.68 111.98 -13.28
CA GLN A 594 -86.58 111.63 -14.37
C GLN A 594 -87.87 112.46 -14.29
N GLN A 595 -88.44 112.62 -13.10
CA GLN A 595 -89.61 113.47 -12.88
C GLN A 595 -89.30 114.96 -13.13
N ARG A 596 -88.08 115.41 -12.82
CA ARG A 596 -87.58 116.74 -13.24
C ARG A 596 -87.40 116.85 -14.75
N CYS A 597 -86.87 115.80 -15.40
CA CYS A 597 -86.72 115.75 -16.85
C CYS A 597 -88.07 115.73 -17.57
N ASP A 598 -89.10 115.05 -17.05
CA ASP A 598 -90.44 115.01 -17.63
C ASP A 598 -91.16 116.37 -17.46
N SER A 599 -90.94 117.07 -16.35
CA SER A 599 -91.38 118.46 -16.16
C SER A 599 -90.67 119.42 -17.12
N LEU A 600 -89.34 119.29 -17.27
CA LEU A 600 -88.53 120.09 -18.20
C LEU A 600 -88.82 119.77 -19.68
N ASN A 601 -89.19 118.54 -20.04
CA ASN A 601 -89.58 118.16 -21.41
C ASN A 601 -90.97 118.72 -21.80
N GLY A 602 -91.87 118.85 -20.82
CA GLY A 602 -93.15 119.55 -20.99
C GLY A 602 -92.95 121.04 -21.29
N GLU A 603 -91.97 121.69 -20.65
CA GLU A 603 -91.62 123.09 -20.89
C GLU A 603 -90.80 123.28 -22.18
N LEU A 604 -89.89 122.36 -22.52
CA LEU A 604 -89.09 122.38 -23.75
C LEU A 604 -89.93 122.16 -25.02
N SER A 605 -91.04 121.41 -24.94
CA SER A 605 -91.96 121.23 -26.07
C SER A 605 -92.76 122.51 -26.41
N ASN A 606 -92.91 123.44 -25.47
CA ASN A 606 -93.53 124.75 -25.71
C ASN A 606 -92.53 125.82 -26.19
N LEU A 607 -91.23 125.69 -25.90
CA LEU A 607 -90.18 126.61 -26.33
C LEU A 607 -89.56 126.28 -27.70
N ARG A 608 -89.80 125.08 -28.24
CA ARG A 608 -89.39 124.70 -29.61
C ARG A 608 -90.25 125.33 -30.72
N ALA A 609 -91.24 126.15 -30.37
CA ALA A 609 -91.94 127.06 -31.28
C ALA A 609 -91.24 128.44 -31.43
N HIS A 610 -90.06 128.64 -30.83
CA HIS A 610 -89.24 129.86 -30.93
C HIS A 610 -87.74 129.57 -31.09
N SER A 611 -87.32 128.76 -32.09
CA SER A 611 -85.87 128.54 -32.35
C SER A 611 -85.26 129.59 -33.28
N VAL A 612 -84.26 130.29 -32.76
CA VAL A 612 -83.40 131.29 -33.40
C VAL A 612 -82.57 130.67 -34.54
N SER A 613 -82.54 131.33 -35.71
CA SER A 613 -81.67 131.03 -36.84
C SER A 613 -80.33 131.77 -36.74
N ILE A 614 -79.25 131.16 -37.24
CA ILE A 614 -77.98 131.87 -37.50
C ILE A 614 -78.23 132.76 -38.73
N PRO A 615 -78.07 134.10 -38.65
CA PRO A 615 -78.38 135.01 -39.75
C PRO A 615 -77.44 134.83 -40.95
N GLU A 616 -77.94 134.94 -42.18
CA GLU A 616 -77.10 135.04 -43.39
C GLU A 616 -76.55 136.47 -43.58
N GLY A 617 -75.29 136.59 -44.01
CA GLY A 617 -74.59 137.87 -44.22
C GLY A 617 -73.29 137.99 -43.41
N GLY A 618 -72.58 139.12 -43.51
CA GLY A 618 -71.24 139.29 -42.87
C GLY A 618 -71.21 139.06 -41.35
N ALA A 619 -72.32 139.30 -40.64
CA ALA A 619 -72.43 138.97 -39.21
C ALA A 619 -72.63 137.45 -38.95
N GLY A 620 -73.23 136.74 -39.89
CA GLY A 620 -73.33 135.28 -39.92
C GLY A 620 -72.00 134.61 -40.18
N GLU A 621 -71.19 135.17 -41.09
CA GLU A 621 -69.81 134.74 -41.33
C GLU A 621 -68.95 134.90 -40.07
N VAL A 622 -69.05 136.05 -39.38
CA VAL A 622 -68.35 136.26 -38.10
C VAL A 622 -68.85 135.28 -37.03
N SER A 623 -70.16 135.07 -36.91
CA SER A 623 -70.72 134.10 -35.95
C SER A 623 -70.30 132.66 -36.24
N MET A 624 -70.17 132.30 -37.53
CA MET A 624 -69.67 131.01 -37.98
C MET A 624 -68.17 130.84 -37.73
N VAL A 625 -67.37 131.91 -37.83
CA VAL A 625 -65.96 131.92 -37.41
C VAL A 625 -65.84 131.72 -35.90
N TYR A 626 -66.65 132.41 -35.08
CA TYR A 626 -66.67 132.18 -33.63
C TYR A 626 -67.15 130.76 -33.28
N TYR A 627 -68.12 130.21 -34.01
CA TYR A 627 -68.60 128.83 -33.79
C TYR A 627 -67.54 127.79 -34.17
N LYS A 628 -66.84 127.96 -35.31
CA LYS A 628 -65.71 127.10 -35.69
C LYS A 628 -64.55 127.21 -34.71
N ALA A 629 -64.24 128.43 -34.23
CA ALA A 629 -63.22 128.62 -33.21
C ALA A 629 -63.59 127.92 -31.90
N ALA A 630 -64.85 128.00 -31.47
CA ALA A 630 -65.33 127.32 -30.27
C ALA A 630 -65.29 125.79 -30.42
N ASP A 631 -65.59 125.25 -31.60
CA ASP A 631 -65.52 123.81 -31.87
C ASP A 631 -64.06 123.31 -31.88
N GLU A 632 -63.13 124.06 -32.49
CA GLU A 632 -61.70 123.72 -32.49
C GLU A 632 -61.06 123.81 -31.09
N LEU A 633 -61.52 124.74 -30.26
CA LEU A 633 -61.07 124.94 -28.88
C LEU A 633 -61.74 123.98 -27.87
N ARG A 634 -62.76 123.20 -28.28
CA ARG A 634 -63.59 122.38 -27.38
C ARG A 634 -62.81 121.39 -26.53
N ASP A 635 -61.73 120.84 -27.08
CA ASP A 635 -60.91 119.82 -26.40
C ASP A 635 -59.74 120.42 -25.60
N ILE A 636 -59.55 121.74 -25.61
CA ILE A 636 -58.50 122.41 -24.84
C ILE A 636 -59.14 122.94 -23.54
N PRO A 637 -58.84 122.38 -22.37
CA PRO A 637 -59.37 122.89 -21.12
C PRO A 637 -58.82 124.30 -20.84
N ILE A 638 -59.68 125.32 -20.95
CA ILE A 638 -59.34 126.72 -20.65
C ILE A 638 -59.99 127.10 -19.32
N VAL A 639 -59.17 127.62 -18.39
CA VAL A 639 -59.64 128.14 -17.11
C VAL A 639 -59.99 129.61 -17.29
N ILE A 640 -61.28 129.91 -17.41
CA ILE A 640 -61.79 131.29 -17.52
C ILE A 640 -61.70 131.94 -16.14
N ASN A 641 -60.81 132.94 -15.99
CA ASN A 641 -60.67 133.66 -14.74
C ASN A 641 -61.76 134.73 -14.62
N THR A 642 -62.64 134.61 -13.64
CA THR A 642 -63.72 135.58 -13.36
C THR A 642 -63.24 136.85 -12.64
N ASP A 643 -61.97 136.91 -12.25
CA ASP A 643 -61.40 137.98 -11.41
C ASP A 643 -61.06 139.28 -12.19
N GLY A 644 -61.53 139.41 -13.43
CA GLY A 644 -61.56 140.68 -14.16
C GLY A 644 -60.28 141.09 -14.91
N GLU A 645 -59.23 140.27 -14.95
CA GLU A 645 -57.97 140.61 -15.63
C GLU A 645 -58.01 140.51 -17.17
N LEU A 646 -58.92 139.71 -17.73
CA LEU A 646 -59.14 139.61 -19.18
C LEU A 646 -60.59 139.20 -19.46
N SER A 647 -61.35 140.01 -20.21
CA SER A 647 -62.74 139.68 -20.51
C SER A 647 -62.84 138.50 -21.49
N THR A 648 -63.84 137.62 -21.32
CA THR A 648 -64.06 136.45 -22.20
C THR A 648 -64.10 136.81 -23.69
N PRO A 649 -64.74 137.92 -24.13
CA PRO A 649 -64.70 138.33 -25.54
C PRO A 649 -63.31 138.72 -26.04
N GLN A 650 -62.50 139.39 -25.21
CA GLN A 650 -61.12 139.74 -25.55
C GLN A 650 -60.23 138.49 -25.64
N LEU A 651 -60.37 137.55 -24.71
CA LEU A 651 -59.66 136.27 -24.78
C LEU A 651 -60.04 135.50 -26.05
N ALA A 652 -61.33 135.41 -26.38
CA ALA A 652 -61.80 134.77 -27.59
C ALA A 652 -61.22 135.44 -28.85
N ALA A 653 -61.22 136.77 -28.92
CA ALA A 653 -60.62 137.50 -30.04
C ALA A 653 -59.12 137.20 -30.20
N GLN A 654 -58.37 137.16 -29.09
CA GLN A 654 -56.94 136.83 -29.11
C GLN A 654 -56.69 135.38 -29.54
N LEU A 655 -57.42 134.42 -28.98
CA LEU A 655 -57.29 133.01 -29.35
C LEU A 655 -57.68 132.75 -30.81
N MET A 656 -58.66 133.48 -31.35
CA MET A 656 -59.02 133.35 -32.76
C MET A 656 -57.86 133.69 -33.70
N THR A 657 -57.02 134.66 -33.37
CA THR A 657 -55.83 134.97 -34.20
C THR A 657 -54.80 133.85 -34.25
N LEU A 658 -54.86 132.90 -33.31
CA LEU A 658 -53.94 131.76 -33.25
C LEU A 658 -54.40 130.61 -34.15
N ILE A 659 -55.69 130.53 -34.49
CA ILE A 659 -56.24 129.41 -35.24
C ILE A 659 -55.58 129.29 -36.63
N ASP A 660 -55.14 130.41 -37.21
CA ASP A 660 -54.45 130.45 -38.49
C ASP A 660 -52.96 130.04 -38.42
N TRP A 661 -52.39 129.83 -37.23
CA TRP A 661 -50.99 129.42 -37.09
C TRP A 661 -50.81 127.91 -37.29
N TYR A 662 -49.85 127.51 -38.12
CA TYR A 662 -49.54 126.10 -38.35
C TYR A 662 -49.20 125.37 -37.03
N ASN A 663 -49.97 124.32 -36.74
CA ASN A 663 -49.85 123.46 -35.56
C ASN A 663 -50.03 124.18 -34.21
N TRP A 664 -50.86 125.23 -34.15
CA TRP A 664 -51.15 125.95 -32.91
C TRP A 664 -51.75 125.05 -31.81
N LYS A 665 -52.73 124.19 -32.16
CA LYS A 665 -53.41 123.28 -31.22
C LYS A 665 -52.43 122.26 -30.62
N GLY A 666 -51.55 121.69 -31.44
CA GLY A 666 -50.50 120.79 -30.97
C GLY A 666 -49.54 121.48 -30.00
N LYS A 667 -49.09 122.70 -30.33
CA LYS A 667 -48.20 123.49 -29.46
C LYS A 667 -48.84 123.84 -28.12
N LEU A 668 -50.13 124.22 -28.11
CA LEU A 668 -50.86 124.47 -26.87
C LEU A 668 -51.04 123.21 -26.02
N LEU A 669 -51.35 122.06 -26.63
CA LEU A 669 -51.47 120.79 -25.91
C LEU A 669 -50.12 120.32 -25.35
N THR A 670 -49.03 120.48 -26.10
CA THR A 670 -47.67 120.21 -25.59
C THR A 670 -47.33 121.14 -24.43
N PHE A 671 -47.70 122.42 -24.49
CA PHE A 671 -47.53 123.33 -23.36
C PHE A 671 -48.38 122.94 -22.16
N LEU A 672 -49.64 122.53 -22.35
CA LEU A 672 -50.50 122.01 -21.29
C LEU A 672 -49.87 120.78 -20.61
N GLN A 673 -49.28 119.87 -21.39
CA GLN A 673 -48.56 118.69 -20.90
C GLN A 673 -47.23 119.02 -20.22
N SER A 674 -46.61 120.16 -20.52
CA SER A 674 -45.38 120.60 -19.84
C SER A 674 -45.58 120.90 -18.36
N ARG A 675 -46.84 121.12 -17.94
CA ARG A 675 -47.22 121.47 -16.56
C ARG A 675 -46.51 122.72 -16.03
N SER A 676 -46.10 123.62 -16.92
CA SER A 676 -45.45 124.89 -16.53
C SER A 676 -46.43 125.79 -15.80
N ASN A 677 -46.16 126.03 -14.51
CA ASN A 677 -46.91 126.98 -13.69
C ASN A 677 -46.44 128.44 -13.87
N ASP A 678 -45.34 128.65 -14.58
CA ASP A 678 -44.81 129.99 -14.89
C ASP A 678 -45.62 130.63 -16.03
N TRP A 679 -45.78 131.97 -15.97
CA TRP A 679 -46.37 132.73 -17.06
C TRP A 679 -45.40 132.80 -18.24
N VAL A 680 -45.84 132.33 -19.40
CA VAL A 680 -45.04 132.29 -20.63
C VAL A 680 -45.78 133.04 -21.73
N CYS A 681 -45.03 133.78 -22.56
CA CYS A 681 -45.59 134.46 -23.71
C CYS A 681 -46.17 133.46 -24.72
N LEU A 682 -47.46 133.62 -25.04
CA LEU A 682 -48.16 132.72 -25.95
C LEU A 682 -47.58 132.73 -27.36
N GLN A 683 -47.18 133.90 -27.85
CA GLN A 683 -46.52 134.02 -29.16
C GLN A 683 -45.20 133.23 -29.22
N GLN A 684 -44.47 133.14 -28.11
CA GLN A 684 -43.24 132.34 -28.06
C GLN A 684 -43.50 130.84 -28.02
N ILE A 685 -44.54 130.41 -27.31
CA ILE A 685 -45.01 129.01 -27.38
C ILE A 685 -45.40 128.69 -28.82
N MET A 686 -46.10 129.61 -29.49
CA MET A 686 -46.50 129.43 -30.88
C MET A 686 -45.31 129.45 -31.84
N SER A 687 -44.21 130.15 -31.54
CA SER A 687 -42.97 130.07 -32.34
C SER A 687 -42.08 128.87 -31.97
N GLY A 688 -42.42 128.11 -30.92
CA GLY A 688 -41.66 126.94 -30.46
C GLY A 688 -40.45 127.27 -29.58
N ALA A 689 -40.35 128.50 -29.07
CA ALA A 689 -39.32 128.91 -28.12
C ALA A 689 -39.89 128.86 -26.69
N SER A 690 -39.30 128.03 -25.82
CA SER A 690 -39.75 127.81 -24.44
C SER A 690 -39.19 128.80 -23.42
N ASP A 691 -38.35 129.73 -23.87
CA ASP A 691 -37.45 130.49 -23.00
C ASP A 691 -38.08 131.82 -22.55
N GLY A 692 -39.33 132.03 -22.95
CA GLY A 692 -40.15 133.23 -22.79
C GLY A 692 -40.81 133.44 -21.46
N LYS A 693 -40.15 133.10 -20.35
CA LYS A 693 -40.72 133.32 -19.02
C LYS A 693 -40.92 134.82 -18.79
N ALA A 694 -42.16 135.20 -18.51
CA ALA A 694 -42.50 136.56 -18.09
C ALA A 694 -41.96 136.81 -16.68
N ASP A 695 -41.47 138.03 -16.44
CA ASP A 695 -41.08 138.46 -15.11
C ASP A 695 -42.27 139.19 -14.49
N GLY A 696 -43.07 138.45 -13.72
CA GLY A 696 -44.36 138.92 -13.23
C GLY A 696 -45.39 139.08 -14.34
N ASP A 697 -45.95 140.28 -14.47
CA ASP A 697 -46.97 140.64 -15.47
C ASP A 697 -46.37 141.24 -16.76
N LYS A 698 -45.04 141.24 -16.92
CA LYS A 698 -44.37 141.79 -18.11
C LYS A 698 -43.65 140.72 -18.92
N CYS A 699 -43.96 140.63 -20.20
CA CYS A 699 -43.17 139.85 -21.14
C CYS A 699 -41.90 140.60 -21.53
N LYS A 700 -40.74 139.93 -21.46
CA LYS A 700 -39.44 140.52 -21.83
C LYS A 700 -39.30 140.82 -23.32
N TYR A 701 -40.14 140.22 -24.17
CA TYR A 701 -39.96 140.22 -25.62
C TYR A 701 -41.07 140.95 -26.40
N HIS A 702 -42.28 141.03 -25.85
CA HIS A 702 -43.42 141.62 -26.52
C HIS A 702 -44.20 142.51 -25.54
N ASN A 703 -44.53 143.73 -25.95
CA ASN A 703 -45.49 144.56 -25.22
C ASN A 703 -46.92 144.11 -25.61
N ASP A 704 -47.86 144.15 -24.67
CA ASP A 704 -49.28 143.79 -24.87
C ASP A 704 -49.51 142.36 -25.40
N CYS A 705 -48.64 141.39 -25.09
CA CYS A 705 -48.84 140.00 -25.50
C CYS A 705 -49.70 139.20 -24.50
N LEU A 706 -50.33 138.13 -24.99
CA LEU A 706 -51.04 137.19 -24.15
C LEU A 706 -50.05 136.26 -23.42
N LEU A 707 -50.09 136.26 -22.10
CA LEU A 707 -49.36 135.33 -21.25
C LEU A 707 -50.26 134.14 -20.93
N VAL A 708 -49.68 132.93 -20.94
CA VAL A 708 -50.37 131.68 -20.62
C VAL A 708 -49.58 130.87 -19.60
N LYS A 709 -50.29 130.17 -18.72
CA LYS A 709 -49.74 129.17 -17.81
C LYS A 709 -50.67 127.98 -17.67
N VAL A 710 -50.16 126.87 -17.14
CA VAL A 710 -50.99 125.72 -16.75
C VAL A 710 -51.49 125.94 -15.32
N ALA A 711 -52.79 125.77 -15.12
CA ALA A 711 -53.47 125.84 -13.82
C ALA A 711 -54.30 124.57 -13.61
N TYR A 712 -54.36 124.06 -12.38
CA TYR A 712 -55.13 122.86 -12.06
C TYR A 712 -56.46 123.24 -11.41
N LEU A 713 -57.56 122.88 -12.06
CA LEU A 713 -58.90 123.02 -11.48
C LEU A 713 -59.41 121.61 -11.19
N HIS A 714 -59.69 121.28 -9.92
CA HIS A 714 -60.12 119.93 -9.50
C HIS A 714 -59.25 118.79 -10.06
N GLU A 715 -57.92 118.93 -9.93
CA GLU A 715 -56.90 117.97 -10.39
C GLU A 715 -56.73 117.84 -11.92
N LEU A 716 -57.53 118.56 -12.73
CA LEU A 716 -57.40 118.58 -14.18
C LEU A 716 -56.58 119.81 -14.64
N PRO A 717 -55.49 119.63 -15.43
CA PRO A 717 -54.72 120.74 -15.97
C PRO A 717 -55.53 121.49 -17.04
N GLY A 718 -55.56 122.82 -16.94
CA GLY A 718 -56.14 123.72 -17.93
C GLY A 718 -55.27 124.97 -18.14
N LEU A 719 -55.45 125.64 -19.28
CA LEU A 719 -54.72 126.86 -19.62
C LEU A 719 -55.39 128.08 -19.01
N LYS A 720 -54.63 128.87 -18.25
CA LYS A 720 -55.05 130.18 -17.74
C LYS A 720 -54.31 131.27 -18.49
N PHE A 721 -55.02 132.32 -18.89
CA PHE A 721 -54.49 133.43 -19.69
C PHE A 721 -54.59 134.76 -18.95
N MET A 722 -53.66 135.66 -19.24
CA MET A 722 -53.72 137.07 -18.86
C MET A 722 -53.02 137.92 -19.93
N MET A 723 -53.30 139.22 -19.99
CA MET A 723 -52.52 140.14 -20.82
C MET A 723 -51.30 140.62 -20.04
N SER A 724 -50.14 140.68 -20.72
CA SER A 724 -48.97 141.37 -20.20
C SER A 724 -49.29 142.86 -20.05
N ARG A 725 -48.92 143.45 -18.91
CA ARG A 725 -49.06 144.90 -18.63
C ARG A 725 -47.81 145.70 -18.98
#